data_AF-A0A138ATZ8-F1
#
_entry.id   AF-A0A138ATZ8-F1
#
_cell.length_a   1.000
_cell.length_b   1.000
_cell.length_c   1.000
_cell.angle_alpha   90.00
_cell.angle_beta   90.00
_cell.angle_gamma   90.00
#
_symmetry.space_group_name_H-M   'P 1'
#
loop_
_entity.id
_entity.type
_entity.pdbx_description
1 polymer ?
#
loop_
_entity_poly.entity_id
_entity_poly.type
_entity_poly.pdbx_seq_one_letter_code
_entity_poly.pdbx_strand_id
1 'polypeptide(L)'
;MSSNDNTSTPARSTDTHARVYDHPITLADFDAEAACMIDQDTGALTEPVVIEPVPAHGLCAPHKAVEAPSQTAAVAICASALDIADVWKVRALVLDPAMDGYAVTDEVLDTAHAAFLAQPGITAGYLTCVTDPALRYVLIGGLMRLVRADADDAAWDALLDAKNSPILTADEAADLRSRMDGEVEEWARELFAEADEMRREAAAAGGHDEYQAQRAWEAAAEALTTVIGAPDWGAQARHQEQRHAELLREALAEVSTVADIATGNDDEETTVSAADGFDEAEFERLYGKDALGVEPDYAHPPVHPDDVPTSDPAALGTPVPHTVWVKLNRAERRLAIKRWRETIAGDTNPFDPELYPLGHPSEPALVRKIVEGADWTRAIFHHARGRRSANPVGAVLVELIRTGMACPPDFGPYEGVPLSTFVVFLGRAGSGKGQTMDMPRRPWAALTPQITWADKGWAPPTMKGYQLGSGHAFSALLQEEYEDGEGKKQVRPKDPAAVLLWETEMSAFFKRGKGDSSTLIQTALQAWSMESVGTVSITNGDRTAGVDAEGRREAYSTFLAGGLQPKMSWEFQQSESVGFHQRFVKTAVPDPMKHVHSPAIGAVKVPADLHLKLDPATVATFTLCDEIAEAQAQGEVLSSRDTGDPLEDIESHMVMVRIRLACLYALRCGRTSVTFDDWVWSGWVMEHSRRSVAYMEAAFERYSKTAEGKIALRKGTARHIEQQAPKIQANNAAKMALPALSEAGAEGLPEAQVLRAALGRGPSAAQVRAGAAHPHQVLGGEVLGVLRALGCTSVVRGRGTRWYAPGCAPRATLTPVKLAMG
;
A
#
# COMPACT_ATOMS: atom_id res chain seq x y z
N MET A 1 44.32 20.47 -49.17
CA MET A 1 44.55 21.12 -50.48
C MET A 1 43.41 20.69 -51.41
N SER A 2 42.67 21.69 -51.92
CA SER A 2 41.73 21.73 -53.08
C SER A 2 40.86 20.49 -53.38
N SER A 3 39.54 20.52 -53.16
CA SER A 3 38.48 21.18 -53.96
C SER A 3 38.23 20.54 -55.34
N ASN A 4 37.02 20.00 -55.55
CA ASN A 4 36.05 20.67 -56.42
C ASN A 4 34.68 19.98 -56.45
N ASP A 5 33.69 20.84 -56.38
CA ASP A 5 32.26 20.74 -56.63
C ASP A 5 31.84 19.87 -57.83
N ASN A 6 30.64 19.28 -57.70
CA ASN A 6 29.67 19.34 -58.79
C ASN A 6 28.24 19.31 -58.23
N THR A 7 27.54 20.40 -58.48
CA THR A 7 26.12 20.64 -58.29
C THR A 7 25.30 19.88 -59.35
N SER A 8 24.22 19.21 -58.93
CA SER A 8 23.00 19.11 -59.73
C SER A 8 21.81 18.66 -58.90
N THR A 9 20.82 19.55 -58.80
CA THR A 9 19.39 19.27 -58.60
C THR A 9 18.74 19.89 -59.85
N PRO A 10 17.69 19.34 -60.51
CA PRO A 10 16.46 18.87 -59.86
C PRO A 10 15.69 17.73 -60.55
N ALA A 11 14.75 17.10 -59.82
CA ALA A 11 13.39 16.83 -60.30
C ALA A 11 12.57 16.10 -59.22
N ARG A 12 11.50 16.74 -58.76
CA ARG A 12 10.36 16.08 -58.11
C ARG A 12 9.61 15.29 -59.17
N SER A 13 9.43 13.98 -58.97
CA SER A 13 8.27 13.26 -59.51
C SER A 13 7.62 12.45 -58.40
N THR A 14 6.34 12.76 -58.21
CA THR A 14 5.35 12.03 -57.43
C THR A 14 5.15 10.63 -58.02
N ASP A 15 5.36 9.58 -57.23
CA ASP A 15 4.78 8.26 -57.48
C ASP A 15 4.20 7.72 -56.18
N THR A 16 2.95 8.08 -55.95
CA THR A 16 2.03 7.39 -55.05
C THR A 16 1.36 6.27 -55.84
N HIS A 17 1.68 5.02 -55.53
CA HIS A 17 0.77 3.90 -55.78
C HIS A 17 0.62 3.05 -54.53
N ALA A 18 -0.57 3.17 -53.98
CA ALA A 18 -1.16 2.34 -52.96
C ALA A 18 -1.10 0.85 -53.33
N ARG A 19 -0.77 0.01 -52.34
CA ARG A 19 -1.17 -1.40 -52.36
C ARG A 19 -2.20 -1.64 -51.27
N VAL A 20 -3.37 -1.94 -51.79
CA VAL A 20 -4.58 -2.53 -51.20
C VAL A 20 -4.23 -3.83 -50.46
N TYR A 21 -4.73 -3.98 -49.25
CA TYR A 21 -5.21 -5.26 -48.74
C TYR A 21 -6.67 -5.06 -48.35
N ASP A 22 -7.54 -5.67 -49.15
CA ASP A 22 -8.95 -5.87 -48.86
C ASP A 22 -9.09 -6.95 -47.78
N HIS A 23 -9.78 -6.64 -46.70
CA HIS A 23 -10.97 -7.39 -46.29
C HIS A 23 -11.88 -6.48 -45.44
N PRO A 24 -13.22 -6.54 -45.64
CA PRO A 24 -14.13 -5.46 -45.28
C PRO A 24 -14.56 -5.53 -43.82
N ILE A 25 -14.43 -4.41 -43.11
CA ILE A 25 -15.16 -4.13 -41.86
C ILE A 25 -16.53 -3.60 -42.28
N THR A 26 -17.57 -4.41 -42.14
CA THR A 26 -18.96 -3.96 -42.28
C THR A 26 -19.42 -3.34 -40.96
N LEU A 27 -20.07 -2.18 -41.04
CA LEU A 27 -20.87 -1.59 -39.96
C LEU A 27 -22.02 -2.54 -39.62
N ALA A 28 -21.84 -3.36 -38.58
CA ALA A 28 -22.90 -4.09 -37.89
C ALA A 28 -22.36 -4.55 -36.52
N ASP A 29 -22.23 -3.63 -35.56
CA ASP A 29 -22.02 -3.93 -34.13
C ASP A 29 -22.49 -2.73 -33.27
N PHE A 30 -23.63 -2.16 -33.64
CA PHE A 30 -24.40 -1.28 -32.77
C PHE A 30 -25.87 -1.68 -32.87
N ASP A 31 -26.45 -1.98 -31.70
CA ASP A 31 -27.87 -2.24 -31.40
C ASP A 31 -28.46 -3.60 -31.87
N ALA A 32 -28.65 -4.53 -30.92
CA ALA A 32 -29.98 -5.00 -30.49
C ALA A 32 -29.93 -6.33 -29.71
N GLU A 33 -30.09 -6.30 -28.38
CA GLU A 33 -30.68 -7.42 -27.63
C GLU A 33 -32.18 -7.12 -27.42
N ALA A 34 -33.01 -7.56 -28.37
CA ALA A 34 -34.41 -7.86 -28.13
C ALA A 34 -34.98 -8.70 -29.29
N ALA A 35 -35.69 -9.76 -28.91
CA ALA A 35 -36.70 -10.51 -29.67
C ALA A 35 -36.28 -11.81 -30.40
N CYS A 36 -36.68 -12.91 -29.77
CA CYS A 36 -37.59 -13.95 -30.28
C CYS A 36 -37.23 -14.67 -31.61
N MET A 37 -36.91 -15.97 -31.51
CA MET A 37 -36.84 -16.87 -32.67
C MET A 37 -38.22 -17.46 -33.00
N ILE A 38 -38.65 -17.25 -34.25
CA ILE A 38 -39.74 -17.98 -34.91
C ILE A 38 -39.08 -19.01 -35.85
N ASP A 39 -39.50 -20.26 -35.77
CA ASP A 39 -39.11 -21.32 -36.72
C ASP A 39 -39.64 -20.97 -38.13
N GLN A 40 -38.72 -20.88 -39.09
CA GLN A 40 -38.97 -20.39 -40.44
C GLN A 40 -39.71 -21.37 -41.35
N ASP A 41 -39.94 -22.62 -40.94
CA ASP A 41 -40.59 -23.61 -41.82
C ASP A 41 -42.05 -23.93 -41.44
N THR A 42 -42.58 -23.44 -40.31
CA THR A 42 -44.00 -23.71 -39.94
C THR A 42 -44.79 -22.57 -39.30
N GLY A 43 -44.17 -21.46 -38.88
CA GLY A 43 -44.90 -20.23 -38.53
C GLY A 43 -45.97 -20.34 -37.42
N ALA A 44 -45.86 -21.33 -36.51
CA ALA A 44 -46.78 -21.48 -35.38
C ALA A 44 -46.01 -21.62 -34.05
N LEU A 45 -46.52 -20.95 -32.99
CA LEU A 45 -46.04 -21.06 -31.61
C LEU A 45 -46.60 -22.34 -30.98
N THR A 46 -45.73 -23.22 -30.48
CA THR A 46 -46.12 -24.40 -29.67
C THR A 46 -45.49 -24.36 -28.28
N GLU A 47 -46.30 -24.73 -27.29
CA GLU A 47 -46.06 -24.78 -25.84
C GLU A 47 -44.82 -25.61 -25.40
N PRO A 48 -44.28 -25.38 -24.19
CA PRO A 48 -43.02 -25.99 -23.76
C PRO A 48 -43.16 -27.50 -23.52
N VAL A 49 -42.28 -28.28 -24.16
CA VAL A 49 -42.14 -29.72 -23.95
C VAL A 49 -41.35 -29.98 -22.66
N VAL A 50 -42.00 -30.70 -21.76
CA VAL A 50 -41.43 -31.34 -20.58
C VAL A 50 -40.38 -32.36 -21.01
N ILE A 51 -39.14 -32.24 -20.53
CA ILE A 51 -38.11 -33.27 -20.68
C ILE A 51 -38.07 -34.10 -19.39
N GLU A 52 -38.65 -35.29 -19.45
CA GLU A 52 -38.42 -36.37 -18.48
C GLU A 52 -37.06 -37.07 -18.75
N PRO A 53 -36.42 -37.64 -17.72
CA PRO A 53 -35.08 -38.23 -17.81
C PRO A 53 -35.12 -39.68 -18.33
N VAL A 54 -34.10 -40.08 -19.09
CA VAL A 54 -33.95 -41.45 -19.62
C VAL A 54 -32.57 -42.02 -19.20
N PRO A 55 -32.45 -43.34 -18.93
CA PRO A 55 -31.90 -43.83 -17.67
C PRO A 55 -30.52 -44.48 -17.76
N ALA A 56 -29.96 -44.71 -16.57
CA ALA A 56 -28.72 -45.43 -16.31
C ALA A 56 -28.82 -46.96 -16.50
N HIS A 57 -27.82 -47.55 -17.16
CA HIS A 57 -27.31 -48.92 -16.97
C HIS A 57 -25.91 -49.00 -17.64
N GLY A 58 -24.83 -49.54 -17.06
CA GLY A 58 -24.69 -50.16 -15.75
C GLY A 58 -23.23 -50.57 -15.41
N LEU A 59 -23.07 -50.93 -14.14
CA LEU A 59 -22.26 -52.01 -13.55
C LEU A 59 -20.72 -52.01 -13.70
N CYS A 60 -20.06 -51.57 -12.62
CA CYS A 60 -19.09 -52.39 -11.88
C CYS A 60 -19.42 -52.30 -10.36
N ALA A 61 -19.47 -53.45 -9.67
CA ALA A 61 -19.84 -53.61 -8.25
C ALA A 61 -18.60 -53.62 -7.32
N PRO A 62 -18.74 -53.81 -6.00
CA PRO A 62 -18.86 -52.74 -5.01
C PRO A 62 -17.63 -52.68 -4.08
N HIS A 63 -17.06 -51.49 -3.89
CA HIS A 63 -16.37 -51.19 -2.63
C HIS A 63 -17.42 -50.71 -1.64
N LYS A 64 -17.42 -51.27 -0.42
CA LYS A 64 -18.23 -50.81 0.71
C LYS A 64 -18.08 -49.29 0.84
N ALA A 65 -19.11 -48.55 0.45
CA ALA A 65 -19.25 -47.16 0.83
C ALA A 65 -19.46 -47.14 2.34
N VAL A 66 -18.45 -46.67 3.05
CA VAL A 66 -18.70 -45.96 4.31
C VAL A 66 -19.40 -44.68 3.85
N GLU A 67 -20.70 -44.57 4.09
CA GLU A 67 -21.41 -43.30 3.95
C GLU A 67 -20.60 -42.27 4.75
N ALA A 68 -20.25 -41.15 4.13
CA ALA A 68 -19.48 -40.08 4.75
C ALA A 68 -20.45 -38.98 5.23
N PRO A 69 -21.05 -39.10 6.44
CA PRO A 69 -21.91 -38.07 7.03
C PRO A 69 -21.17 -36.75 7.27
N SER A 70 -19.82 -36.73 7.23
CA SER A 70 -18.97 -35.57 7.49
C SER A 70 -19.11 -34.46 6.44
N GLN A 71 -19.28 -34.79 5.15
CA GLN A 71 -19.30 -33.78 4.08
C GLN A 71 -20.62 -33.01 4.02
N THR A 72 -21.76 -33.70 4.18
CA THR A 72 -23.08 -33.06 4.21
C THR A 72 -23.24 -32.16 5.43
N ALA A 73 -22.70 -32.56 6.59
CA ALA A 73 -22.73 -31.75 7.80
C ALA A 73 -21.86 -30.49 7.67
N ALA A 74 -20.67 -30.58 7.07
CA ALA A 74 -19.79 -29.42 6.89
C ALA A 74 -20.41 -28.36 5.95
N VAL A 75 -21.08 -28.81 4.88
CA VAL A 75 -21.80 -27.91 3.96
C VAL A 75 -22.99 -27.23 4.65
N ALA A 76 -23.72 -27.95 5.50
CA ALA A 76 -24.84 -27.38 6.26
C ALA A 76 -24.38 -26.33 7.28
N ILE A 77 -23.22 -26.55 7.92
CA ILE A 77 -22.62 -25.58 8.85
C ILE A 77 -22.16 -24.31 8.11
N CYS A 78 -21.51 -24.45 6.96
CA CYS A 78 -21.11 -23.31 6.13
C CYS A 78 -22.32 -22.49 5.66
N ALA A 79 -23.41 -23.15 5.25
CA ALA A 79 -24.65 -22.47 4.87
C ALA A 79 -25.24 -21.69 6.05
N SER A 80 -25.33 -22.34 7.22
CA SER A 80 -25.84 -21.70 8.45
C SER A 80 -24.97 -20.51 8.91
N ALA A 81 -23.66 -20.53 8.66
CA ALA A 81 -22.76 -19.42 8.97
C ALA A 81 -23.01 -18.20 8.07
N LEU A 82 -23.31 -18.44 6.79
CA LEU A 82 -23.68 -17.38 5.84
C LEU A 82 -25.03 -16.77 6.20
N ASP A 83 -25.98 -17.60 6.60
CA ASP A 83 -27.30 -17.17 7.05
C ASP A 83 -27.22 -16.22 8.26
N ILE A 84 -26.37 -16.53 9.25
CA ILE A 84 -26.09 -15.66 10.40
C ILE A 84 -25.51 -14.31 9.97
N ALA A 85 -24.57 -14.32 9.01
CA ALA A 85 -23.93 -13.10 8.52
C ALA A 85 -24.94 -12.19 7.81
N ASP A 86 -25.86 -12.75 7.02
CA ASP A 86 -26.87 -11.98 6.32
C ASP A 86 -27.91 -11.38 7.27
N VAL A 87 -28.35 -12.11 8.30
CA VAL A 87 -29.22 -11.58 9.37
C VAL A 87 -28.58 -10.36 10.05
N TRP A 88 -27.26 -10.35 10.22
CA TRP A 88 -26.57 -9.20 10.79
C TRP A 88 -26.37 -8.02 9.88
N LYS A 89 -26.15 -8.25 8.59
CA LYS A 89 -26.15 -7.15 7.61
C LYS A 89 -27.49 -6.43 7.64
N VAL A 90 -28.61 -7.16 7.75
CA VAL A 90 -29.94 -6.56 7.92
C VAL A 90 -30.03 -5.73 9.19
N ARG A 91 -29.54 -6.24 10.33
CA ARG A 91 -29.53 -5.44 11.56
C ARG A 91 -28.67 -4.19 11.45
N ALA A 92 -27.49 -4.26 10.84
CA ALA A 92 -26.64 -3.08 10.62
C ALA A 92 -27.33 -2.05 9.71
N LEU A 93 -27.96 -2.51 8.63
CA LEU A 93 -28.71 -1.68 7.68
C LEU A 93 -29.95 -1.03 8.31
N VAL A 94 -30.70 -1.77 9.13
CA VAL A 94 -31.92 -1.29 9.81
C VAL A 94 -31.59 -0.29 10.93
N LEU A 95 -30.40 -0.37 11.52
CA LEU A 95 -30.01 0.46 12.66
C LEU A 95 -29.12 1.65 12.29
N ASP A 96 -28.78 1.82 11.01
CA ASP A 96 -28.00 2.97 10.56
C ASP A 96 -28.82 4.26 10.69
N PRO A 97 -28.42 5.21 11.56
CA PRO A 97 -29.10 6.51 11.68
C PRO A 97 -29.09 7.31 10.37
N ALA A 98 -28.19 7.00 9.44
CA ALA A 98 -28.10 7.64 8.14
C ALA A 98 -29.23 7.20 7.18
N MET A 99 -29.97 6.12 7.47
CA MET A 99 -31.10 5.67 6.66
C MET A 99 -32.32 6.59 6.73
N ASP A 100 -32.35 7.56 7.66
CA ASP A 100 -33.33 8.65 7.72
C ASP A 100 -33.14 9.61 6.52
N GLY A 101 -33.62 9.19 5.34
CA GLY A 101 -33.65 10.00 4.12
C GLY A 101 -33.30 9.28 2.81
N TYR A 102 -32.85 8.02 2.85
CA TYR A 102 -32.49 7.26 1.64
C TYR A 102 -33.66 6.44 1.06
N ALA A 103 -33.66 6.31 -0.27
CA ALA A 103 -34.48 5.31 -0.94
C ALA A 103 -33.91 3.92 -0.64
N VAL A 104 -34.74 2.99 -0.16
CA VAL A 104 -34.37 1.58 -0.04
C VAL A 104 -33.94 1.08 -1.42
N THR A 105 -32.68 0.70 -1.56
CA THR A 105 -32.12 0.17 -2.81
C THR A 105 -32.50 -1.29 -2.99
N ASP A 106 -32.40 -1.80 -4.22
CA ASP A 106 -32.66 -3.22 -4.51
C ASP A 106 -31.68 -4.13 -3.74
N GLU A 107 -30.42 -3.70 -3.56
CA GLU A 107 -29.41 -4.43 -2.77
C GLU A 107 -29.79 -4.60 -1.29
N VAL A 108 -30.42 -3.59 -0.68
CA VAL A 108 -30.92 -3.67 0.70
C VAL A 108 -32.10 -4.65 0.80
N LEU A 109 -32.97 -4.67 -0.21
CA LEU A 109 -34.09 -5.62 -0.27
C LEU A 109 -33.62 -7.05 -0.53
N ASP A 110 -32.62 -7.25 -1.38
CA ASP A 110 -32.06 -8.56 -1.68
C ASP A 110 -31.35 -9.15 -0.46
N THR A 111 -30.57 -8.32 0.25
CA THR A 111 -29.91 -8.73 1.52
C THR A 111 -30.94 -9.07 2.59
N ALA A 112 -31.98 -8.23 2.72
CA ALA A 112 -33.08 -8.50 3.65
C ALA A 112 -33.86 -9.75 3.27
N HIS A 113 -34.02 -10.04 1.98
CA HIS A 113 -34.72 -11.22 1.49
C HIS A 113 -33.93 -12.50 1.77
N ALA A 114 -32.62 -12.51 1.50
CA ALA A 114 -31.75 -13.64 1.79
C ALA A 114 -31.76 -13.98 3.30
N ALA A 115 -31.57 -12.98 4.16
CA ALA A 115 -31.65 -13.15 5.61
C ALA A 115 -33.04 -13.63 6.07
N PHE A 116 -34.10 -13.18 5.40
CA PHE A 116 -35.47 -13.55 5.74
C PHE A 116 -35.81 -14.99 5.37
N LEU A 117 -35.35 -15.48 4.21
CA LEU A 117 -35.51 -16.88 3.82
C LEU A 117 -34.74 -17.82 4.76
N ALA A 118 -33.59 -17.37 5.26
CA ALA A 118 -32.80 -18.16 6.19
C ALA A 118 -33.40 -18.21 7.61
N GLN A 119 -33.81 -17.05 8.15
CA GLN A 119 -34.38 -16.94 9.50
C GLN A 119 -35.57 -15.98 9.51
N PRO A 120 -36.78 -16.44 9.14
CA PRO A 120 -37.96 -15.58 9.03
C PRO A 120 -38.33 -14.93 10.36
N GLY A 121 -38.23 -15.67 11.47
CA GLY A 121 -38.60 -15.17 12.81
C GLY A 121 -37.68 -14.07 13.33
N ILE A 122 -36.35 -14.29 13.25
CA ILE A 122 -35.35 -13.33 13.73
C ILE A 122 -35.35 -12.07 12.84
N THR A 123 -35.38 -12.26 11.52
CA THR A 123 -35.41 -11.14 10.57
C THR A 123 -36.71 -10.34 10.68
N ALA A 124 -37.88 -11.00 10.86
CA ALA A 124 -39.13 -10.33 11.20
C ALA A 124 -39.00 -9.52 12.50
N GLY A 125 -38.35 -10.08 13.53
CA GLY A 125 -38.06 -9.41 14.78
C GLY A 125 -37.29 -8.10 14.57
N TYR A 126 -36.18 -8.11 13.83
CA TYR A 126 -35.43 -6.90 13.52
C TYR A 126 -36.24 -5.86 12.72
N LEU A 127 -37.09 -6.31 11.78
CA LEU A 127 -37.98 -5.40 11.04
C LEU A 127 -39.02 -4.73 11.95
N THR A 128 -39.48 -5.39 13.02
CA THR A 128 -40.39 -4.77 14.00
C THR A 128 -39.71 -3.72 14.88
N CYS A 129 -38.38 -3.77 14.99
CA CYS A 129 -37.57 -2.80 15.72
C CYS A 129 -37.34 -1.49 14.94
N VAL A 130 -37.73 -1.42 13.66
CA VAL A 130 -37.73 -0.17 12.88
C VAL A 130 -38.80 0.76 13.45
N THR A 131 -38.36 1.83 14.12
CA THR A 131 -39.26 2.81 14.76
C THR A 131 -39.84 3.83 13.78
N ASP A 132 -39.20 4.03 12.62
CA ASP A 132 -39.76 4.85 11.55
C ASP A 132 -40.88 4.08 10.82
N PRO A 133 -42.14 4.57 10.86
CA PRO A 133 -43.26 3.88 10.22
C PRO A 133 -43.07 3.72 8.70
N ALA A 134 -42.57 4.75 8.03
CA ALA A 134 -42.47 4.78 6.57
C ALA A 134 -41.40 3.80 6.07
N LEU A 135 -40.22 3.80 6.70
CA LEU A 135 -39.15 2.85 6.39
C LEU A 135 -39.59 1.41 6.66
N ARG A 136 -40.24 1.15 7.80
CA ARG A 136 -40.80 -0.17 8.13
C ARG A 136 -41.79 -0.66 7.08
N TYR A 137 -42.69 0.22 6.62
CA TYR A 137 -43.64 -0.14 5.56
C TYR A 137 -42.97 -0.43 4.22
N VAL A 138 -41.91 0.30 3.85
CA VAL A 138 -41.17 0.07 2.60
C VAL A 138 -40.41 -1.25 2.64
N LEU A 139 -39.68 -1.54 3.73
CA LEU A 139 -38.93 -2.78 3.90
C LEU A 139 -39.85 -4.00 3.91
N ILE A 140 -40.89 -4.00 4.76
CA ILE A 140 -41.86 -5.11 4.83
C ILE A 140 -42.62 -5.23 3.50
N GLY A 141 -43.02 -4.12 2.88
CA GLY A 141 -43.71 -4.13 1.59
C GLY A 141 -42.85 -4.65 0.44
N GLY A 142 -41.55 -4.35 0.44
CA GLY A 142 -40.57 -4.88 -0.49
C GLY A 142 -40.39 -6.39 -0.31
N LEU A 143 -40.16 -6.85 0.91
CA LEU A 143 -40.01 -8.27 1.25
C LEU A 143 -41.25 -9.08 0.95
N MET A 144 -42.46 -8.56 1.21
CA MET A 144 -43.70 -9.23 0.82
C MET A 144 -43.81 -9.42 -0.70
N ARG A 145 -43.20 -8.57 -1.53
CA ARG A 145 -43.20 -8.83 -2.99
C ARG A 145 -42.27 -9.97 -3.36
N LEU A 146 -41.13 -10.07 -2.68
CA LEU A 146 -40.11 -11.09 -2.93
C LEU A 146 -40.53 -12.45 -2.37
N VAL A 147 -40.92 -12.55 -1.11
CA VAL A 147 -41.36 -13.80 -0.46
C VAL A 147 -42.59 -14.40 -1.13
N ARG A 148 -43.51 -13.57 -1.64
CA ARG A 148 -44.69 -14.05 -2.37
C ARG A 148 -44.32 -14.72 -3.70
N ALA A 149 -43.19 -14.34 -4.31
CA ALA A 149 -42.71 -14.99 -5.52
C ALA A 149 -42.17 -16.40 -5.22
N ASP A 150 -41.65 -16.63 -4.02
CA ASP A 150 -40.99 -17.89 -3.62
C ASP A 150 -41.93 -18.91 -2.93
N ALA A 151 -43.19 -18.55 -2.70
CA ALA A 151 -44.27 -19.41 -2.21
C ALA A 151 -44.04 -20.10 -0.84
N ASP A 152 -43.31 -19.45 0.07
CA ASP A 152 -43.14 -19.90 1.46
C ASP A 152 -44.23 -19.32 2.38
N ASP A 153 -45.21 -20.16 2.75
CA ASP A 153 -46.35 -19.78 3.59
C ASP A 153 -45.91 -19.39 5.02
N ALA A 154 -44.85 -19.99 5.57
CA ALA A 154 -44.38 -19.69 6.93
C ALA A 154 -43.63 -18.35 6.98
N ALA A 155 -42.80 -18.08 5.96
CA ALA A 155 -42.17 -16.80 5.76
C ALA A 155 -43.22 -15.69 5.55
N TRP A 156 -44.27 -15.99 4.78
CA TRP A 156 -45.39 -15.08 4.56
C TRP A 156 -46.13 -14.72 5.84
N ASP A 157 -46.45 -15.71 6.69
CA ASP A 157 -47.11 -15.50 7.97
C ASP A 157 -46.26 -14.65 8.92
N ALA A 158 -44.93 -14.88 8.97
CA ALA A 158 -44.01 -14.06 9.76
C ALA A 158 -43.96 -12.60 9.30
N LEU A 159 -44.02 -12.32 7.99
CA LEU A 159 -44.12 -10.95 7.46
C LEU A 159 -45.48 -10.31 7.77
N LEU A 160 -46.56 -11.08 7.73
CA LEU A 160 -47.89 -10.58 8.11
C LEU A 160 -47.94 -10.21 9.59
N ASP A 161 -47.36 -11.02 10.46
CA ASP A 161 -47.25 -10.73 11.88
C ASP A 161 -46.36 -9.51 12.14
N ALA A 162 -45.21 -9.40 11.46
CA ALA A 162 -44.36 -8.21 11.52
C ALA A 162 -45.07 -6.96 11.02
N LYS A 163 -45.88 -7.06 9.95
CA LYS A 163 -46.67 -5.95 9.41
C LYS A 163 -47.77 -5.48 10.36
N ASN A 164 -48.43 -6.42 11.03
CA ASN A 164 -49.56 -6.15 11.91
C ASN A 164 -49.15 -5.81 13.34
N SER A 165 -47.90 -6.08 13.71
CA SER A 165 -47.34 -5.72 15.01
C SER A 165 -47.32 -4.19 15.21
N PRO A 166 -47.67 -3.68 16.41
CA PRO A 166 -47.62 -2.24 16.68
C PRO A 166 -46.20 -1.67 16.47
N ILE A 167 -46.13 -0.36 16.22
CA ILE A 167 -44.84 0.34 16.19
C ILE A 167 -44.36 0.48 17.63
N LEU A 168 -43.21 -0.14 17.90
CA LEU A 168 -42.59 -0.12 19.22
C LEU A 168 -42.10 1.29 19.55
N THR A 169 -42.17 1.66 20.83
CA THR A 169 -41.40 2.80 21.33
C THR A 169 -39.90 2.53 21.19
N ALA A 170 -39.08 3.58 21.25
CA ALA A 170 -37.62 3.43 21.14
C ALA A 170 -37.04 2.47 22.21
N ASP A 171 -37.62 2.49 23.42
CA ASP A 171 -37.22 1.63 24.54
C ASP A 171 -37.66 0.17 24.32
N GLU A 172 -38.90 -0.05 23.86
CA GLU A 172 -39.40 -1.40 23.51
C GLU A 172 -38.62 -1.99 22.32
N ALA A 173 -38.27 -1.17 21.33
CA ALA A 173 -37.42 -1.57 20.22
C ALA A 173 -35.99 -1.89 20.68
N ALA A 174 -35.43 -1.14 21.64
CA ALA A 174 -34.13 -1.45 22.23
C ALA A 174 -34.15 -2.77 23.01
N ASP A 175 -35.20 -3.04 23.79
CA ASP A 175 -35.36 -4.29 24.53
C ASP A 175 -35.52 -5.49 23.59
N LEU A 176 -36.40 -5.39 22.57
CA LEU A 176 -36.57 -6.44 21.57
C LEU A 176 -35.28 -6.70 20.78
N ARG A 177 -34.54 -5.64 20.40
CA ARG A 177 -33.21 -5.78 19.78
C ARG A 177 -32.24 -6.54 20.66
N SER A 178 -32.15 -6.18 21.94
CA SER A 178 -31.26 -6.90 22.87
C SER A 178 -31.59 -8.38 22.98
N ARG A 179 -32.86 -8.76 22.84
CA ARG A 179 -33.29 -10.16 22.82
C ARG A 179 -32.91 -10.87 21.51
N MET A 180 -33.16 -10.24 20.37
CA MET A 180 -32.78 -10.78 19.06
C MET A 180 -31.26 -10.91 18.92
N ASP A 181 -30.51 -9.92 19.40
CA ASP A 181 -29.04 -9.97 19.45
C ASP A 181 -28.60 -11.20 20.28
N GLY A 182 -29.24 -11.45 21.42
CA GLY A 182 -28.99 -12.63 22.25
C GLY A 182 -29.31 -13.98 21.59
N GLU A 183 -30.41 -14.06 20.83
CA GLU A 183 -30.79 -15.27 20.08
C GLU A 183 -29.81 -15.55 18.94
N VAL A 184 -29.36 -14.53 18.20
CA VAL A 184 -28.34 -14.68 17.15
C VAL A 184 -26.98 -15.07 17.74
N GLU A 185 -26.62 -14.51 18.90
CA GLU A 185 -25.40 -14.91 19.63
C GLU A 185 -25.44 -16.37 20.08
N GLU A 186 -26.57 -16.84 20.60
CA GLU A 186 -26.75 -18.23 21.01
C GLU A 186 -26.64 -19.18 19.81
N TRP A 187 -27.33 -18.86 18.71
CA TRP A 187 -27.25 -19.65 17.48
C TRP A 187 -25.82 -19.73 16.91
N ALA A 188 -25.09 -18.61 16.90
CA ALA A 188 -23.71 -18.58 16.45
C ALA A 188 -22.76 -19.40 17.34
N ARG A 189 -22.99 -19.43 18.67
CA ARG A 189 -22.22 -20.27 19.60
C ARG A 189 -22.48 -21.75 19.40
N GLU A 190 -23.73 -22.14 19.19
CA GLU A 190 -24.11 -23.53 18.90
C GLU A 190 -23.45 -24.00 17.60
N LEU A 191 -23.54 -23.20 16.54
CA LEU A 191 -22.93 -23.52 15.25
C LEU A 191 -21.41 -23.72 15.34
N PHE A 192 -20.71 -22.86 16.10
CA PHE A 192 -19.27 -23.00 16.30
C PHE A 192 -18.88 -24.22 17.13
N ALA A 193 -19.70 -24.58 18.13
CA ALA A 193 -19.49 -25.78 18.92
C ALA A 193 -19.60 -27.05 18.05
N GLU A 194 -20.60 -27.11 17.18
CA GLU A 194 -20.77 -28.19 16.19
C GLU A 194 -19.60 -28.26 15.21
N ALA A 195 -19.15 -27.10 14.68
CA ALA A 195 -18.03 -27.04 13.75
C ALA A 195 -16.70 -27.49 14.39
N ASP A 196 -16.44 -27.12 15.65
CA ASP A 196 -15.24 -27.54 16.38
C ASP A 196 -15.28 -29.04 16.76
N GLU A 197 -16.45 -29.57 17.09
CA GLU A 197 -16.63 -31.01 17.30
C GLU A 197 -16.31 -31.78 16.02
N MET A 198 -16.87 -31.36 14.88
CA MET A 198 -16.55 -31.97 13.58
C MET A 198 -15.06 -31.90 13.22
N ARG A 199 -14.40 -30.77 13.51
CA ARG A 199 -12.96 -30.61 13.31
C ARG A 199 -12.15 -31.58 14.17
N ARG A 200 -12.53 -31.76 15.43
CA ARG A 200 -11.89 -32.71 16.35
C ARG A 200 -12.08 -34.15 15.89
N GLU A 201 -13.26 -34.52 15.41
CA GLU A 201 -13.53 -35.86 14.87
C GLU A 201 -12.73 -36.13 13.58
N ALA A 202 -12.65 -35.16 12.66
CA ALA A 202 -11.90 -35.28 11.42
C ALA A 202 -10.38 -35.40 11.65
N ALA A 203 -9.83 -34.60 12.57
CA ALA A 203 -8.43 -34.67 12.98
C ALA A 203 -8.09 -36.03 13.62
N ALA A 204 -9.02 -36.63 14.37
CA ALA A 204 -8.85 -37.95 14.96
C ALA A 204 -8.93 -39.09 13.93
N ALA A 205 -9.71 -38.90 12.85
CA ALA A 205 -9.90 -39.91 11.80
C ALA A 205 -8.74 -39.96 10.79
N GLY A 206 -8.04 -38.84 10.55
CA GLY A 206 -6.92 -38.71 9.63
C GLY A 206 -7.30 -38.90 8.15
N GLY A 207 -7.30 -37.83 7.35
CA GLY A 207 -7.59 -37.90 5.91
C GLY A 207 -8.18 -36.61 5.31
N HIS A 208 -8.69 -36.70 4.08
CA HIS A 208 -9.24 -35.57 3.32
C HIS A 208 -10.41 -34.81 4.00
N ASP A 209 -11.06 -35.42 4.99
CA ASP A 209 -12.16 -34.82 5.76
C ASP A 209 -11.69 -33.69 6.70
N GLU A 210 -10.39 -33.62 7.03
CA GLU A 210 -9.81 -32.57 7.87
C GLU A 210 -9.95 -31.18 7.23
N TYR A 211 -9.84 -31.09 5.89
CA TYR A 211 -9.97 -29.82 5.17
C TYR A 211 -11.38 -29.24 5.21
N GLN A 212 -12.41 -30.07 5.01
CA GLN A 212 -13.80 -29.61 5.02
C GLN A 212 -14.25 -29.22 6.42
N ALA A 213 -13.80 -29.97 7.45
CA ALA A 213 -14.07 -29.63 8.83
C ALA A 213 -13.34 -28.33 9.25
N GLN A 214 -12.13 -28.09 8.74
CA GLN A 214 -11.41 -26.83 8.94
C GLN A 214 -12.14 -25.64 8.28
N ARG A 215 -12.65 -25.78 7.04
CA ARG A 215 -13.43 -24.72 6.40
C ARG A 215 -14.74 -24.42 7.12
N ALA A 216 -15.46 -25.45 7.57
CA ALA A 216 -16.69 -25.26 8.36
C ALA A 216 -16.42 -24.51 9.67
N TRP A 217 -15.30 -24.82 10.33
CA TRP A 217 -14.86 -24.13 11.54
C TRP A 217 -14.47 -22.67 11.27
N GLU A 218 -13.73 -22.40 10.19
CA GLU A 218 -13.35 -21.03 9.79
C GLU A 218 -14.58 -20.18 9.44
N ALA A 219 -15.55 -20.72 8.69
CA ALA A 219 -16.79 -20.03 8.37
C ALA A 219 -17.63 -19.72 9.63
N ALA A 220 -17.74 -20.67 10.57
CA ALA A 220 -18.43 -20.43 11.84
C ALA A 220 -17.70 -19.39 12.73
N ALA A 221 -16.37 -19.40 12.71
CA ALA A 221 -15.55 -18.41 13.42
C ALA A 221 -15.72 -16.99 12.84
N GLU A 222 -15.78 -16.88 11.52
CA GLU A 222 -16.02 -15.62 10.81
C GLU A 222 -17.44 -15.08 11.08
N ALA A 223 -18.45 -15.96 11.06
CA ALA A 223 -19.82 -15.60 11.43
C ALA A 223 -19.88 -15.07 12.87
N LEU A 224 -19.29 -15.76 13.85
CA LEU A 224 -19.21 -15.28 15.24
C LEU A 224 -18.49 -13.93 15.39
N THR A 225 -17.42 -13.72 14.63
CA THR A 225 -16.66 -12.47 14.65
C THR A 225 -17.50 -11.31 14.12
N THR A 226 -18.25 -11.57 13.05
CA THR A 226 -19.23 -10.64 12.48
C THR A 226 -20.37 -10.37 13.48
N VAL A 227 -20.74 -11.38 14.29
CA VAL A 227 -21.88 -11.31 15.20
C VAL A 227 -21.63 -10.49 16.46
N ILE A 228 -20.52 -10.76 17.15
CA ILE A 228 -20.34 -10.31 18.54
C ILE A 228 -19.45 -9.06 18.62
N GLY A 229 -18.87 -8.61 17.50
CA GLY A 229 -18.22 -7.30 17.39
C GLY A 229 -16.94 -7.07 18.21
N ALA A 230 -16.30 -8.11 18.76
CA ALA A 230 -14.93 -8.05 19.34
C ALA A 230 -14.34 -9.47 19.53
N PRO A 231 -13.00 -9.62 19.54
CA PRO A 231 -12.34 -10.90 19.31
C PRO A 231 -12.35 -11.78 20.57
N ASP A 232 -12.13 -13.08 20.31
CA ASP A 232 -11.50 -14.02 21.23
C ASP A 232 -12.45 -14.95 22.03
N TRP A 233 -12.97 -15.99 21.36
CA TRP A 233 -13.75 -17.09 21.96
C TRP A 233 -13.01 -18.44 22.04
N GLY A 234 -11.68 -18.45 21.92
CA GLY A 234 -10.85 -19.50 22.54
C GLY A 234 -10.93 -19.51 24.09
N ALA A 235 -11.87 -18.78 24.70
CA ALA A 235 -11.94 -18.46 26.11
C ALA A 235 -12.22 -19.69 26.98
N GLN A 236 -12.86 -20.73 26.44
CA GLN A 236 -13.10 -21.97 27.19
C GLN A 236 -11.84 -22.86 27.21
N ALA A 237 -11.06 -22.87 26.13
CA ALA A 237 -9.70 -23.44 26.11
C ALA A 237 -8.76 -22.63 27.02
N ARG A 238 -8.85 -21.29 26.99
CA ARG A 238 -8.12 -20.41 27.91
C ARG A 238 -8.56 -20.53 29.37
N HIS A 239 -9.83 -20.82 29.67
CA HIS A 239 -10.29 -21.03 31.06
C HIS A 239 -9.79 -22.39 31.57
N GLN A 240 -9.68 -23.40 30.72
CA GLN A 240 -9.03 -24.67 31.08
C GLN A 240 -7.51 -24.47 31.27
N GLU A 241 -6.85 -23.67 30.42
CA GLU A 241 -5.43 -23.33 30.55
C GLU A 241 -5.13 -22.36 31.70
N GLN A 242 -5.99 -21.38 31.98
CA GLN A 242 -5.90 -20.48 33.13
C GLN A 242 -6.14 -21.23 34.43
N ARG A 243 -7.09 -22.17 34.47
CA ARG A 243 -7.30 -23.06 35.62
C ARG A 243 -6.11 -24.00 35.82
N HIS A 244 -5.48 -24.46 34.74
CA HIS A 244 -4.23 -25.23 34.82
C HIS A 244 -3.04 -24.36 35.28
N ALA A 245 -2.97 -23.09 34.85
CA ALA A 245 -1.96 -22.12 35.28
C ALA A 245 -2.18 -21.63 36.72
N GLU A 246 -3.42 -21.57 37.20
CA GLU A 246 -3.77 -21.28 38.60
C GLU A 246 -3.42 -22.46 39.50
N LEU A 247 -3.71 -23.70 39.10
CA LEU A 247 -3.25 -24.90 39.80
C LEU A 247 -1.71 -24.98 39.82
N LEU A 248 -1.04 -24.56 38.74
CA LEU A 248 0.43 -24.44 38.71
C LEU A 248 0.95 -23.31 39.60
N ARG A 249 0.23 -22.18 39.72
CA ARG A 249 0.59 -21.08 40.63
C ARG A 249 0.33 -21.45 42.09
N GLU A 250 -0.73 -22.18 42.41
CA GLU A 250 -0.98 -22.72 43.75
C GLU A 250 0.10 -23.73 44.14
N ALA A 251 0.49 -24.62 43.21
CA ALA A 251 1.62 -25.54 43.40
C ALA A 251 2.96 -24.80 43.56
N LEU A 252 3.21 -23.73 42.79
CA LEU A 252 4.42 -22.89 42.91
C LEU A 252 4.40 -22.01 44.16
N ALA A 253 3.22 -21.59 44.64
CA ALA A 253 3.06 -20.85 45.89
C ALA A 253 3.31 -21.77 47.09
N GLU A 254 2.86 -23.03 47.06
CA GLU A 254 3.24 -24.04 48.05
C GLU A 254 4.77 -24.24 48.10
N VAL A 255 5.43 -24.29 46.93
CA VAL A 255 6.90 -24.35 46.82
C VAL A 255 7.58 -23.07 47.33
N SER A 256 6.97 -21.90 47.15
CA SER A 256 7.46 -20.61 47.70
C SER A 256 7.35 -20.57 49.24
N THR A 257 6.28 -21.10 49.83
CA THR A 257 6.17 -21.23 51.30
C THR A 257 7.23 -22.17 51.88
N VAL A 258 7.66 -23.19 51.13
CA VAL A 258 8.78 -24.06 51.53
C VAL A 258 10.12 -23.31 51.46
N ALA A 259 10.28 -22.38 50.52
CA ALA A 259 11.45 -21.51 50.40
C ALA A 259 11.50 -20.41 51.47
N ASP A 260 10.36 -19.85 51.87
CA ASP A 260 10.30 -18.80 52.90
C ASP A 260 10.56 -19.35 54.32
N ILE A 261 10.19 -20.62 54.57
CA ILE A 261 10.57 -21.35 55.80
C ILE A 261 12.10 -21.56 55.87
N ALA A 262 12.80 -21.59 54.73
CA ALA A 262 14.25 -21.79 54.67
C ALA A 262 15.08 -20.50 54.89
N THR A 263 14.45 -19.31 54.93
CA THR A 263 15.17 -18.02 55.06
C THR A 263 15.03 -17.34 56.43
N GLY A 264 14.44 -18.00 57.43
CA GLY A 264 14.31 -17.45 58.78
C GLY A 264 15.41 -17.90 59.75
N ASN A 265 16.55 -17.18 59.78
CA ASN A 265 17.19 -16.62 60.99
C ASN A 265 18.69 -16.34 60.83
N ASP A 266 19.03 -15.16 61.35
CA ASP A 266 20.25 -14.73 62.04
C ASP A 266 21.58 -14.65 61.28
N ASP A 267 21.99 -13.38 61.08
CA ASP A 267 23.27 -12.82 61.52
C ASP A 267 24.45 -13.79 61.60
N GLU A 268 25.24 -13.89 60.53
CA GLU A 268 26.68 -13.64 60.60
C GLU A 268 27.33 -13.64 59.22
N GLU A 269 28.36 -12.81 59.14
CA GLU A 269 29.24 -12.58 58.02
C GLU A 269 29.86 -13.89 57.52
N THR A 270 29.46 -14.40 56.35
CA THR A 270 30.25 -15.44 55.66
C THR A 270 30.11 -15.33 54.14
N THR A 271 31.25 -15.09 53.49
CA THR A 271 31.43 -15.22 52.05
C THR A 271 31.21 -16.67 51.61
N VAL A 272 30.09 -16.97 50.93
CA VAL A 272 29.91 -18.25 50.24
C VAL A 272 29.50 -18.01 48.77
N SER A 273 30.28 -18.63 47.91
CA SER A 273 30.10 -18.84 46.48
C SER A 273 28.67 -19.26 46.12
N ALA A 274 27.96 -18.42 45.37
CA ALA A 274 26.71 -18.78 44.69
C ALA A 274 27.02 -19.58 43.41
N ALA A 275 27.26 -20.87 43.59
CA ALA A 275 27.06 -21.89 42.58
C ALA A 275 26.16 -22.96 43.20
N ASP A 276 25.31 -23.56 42.36
CA ASP A 276 24.48 -24.73 42.63
C ASP A 276 23.07 -24.47 43.18
N GLY A 277 22.16 -24.27 42.23
CA GLY A 277 20.70 -24.30 42.43
C GLY A 277 19.95 -24.49 41.12
N PHE A 278 20.52 -25.20 40.15
CA PHE A 278 19.83 -25.60 38.93
C PHE A 278 19.85 -27.12 38.85
N ASP A 279 18.68 -27.75 39.05
CA ASP A 279 18.51 -29.18 38.89
C ASP A 279 18.44 -29.51 37.38
N GLU A 280 19.60 -29.86 36.83
CA GLU A 280 19.79 -30.21 35.43
C GLU A 280 19.06 -31.52 35.07
N ALA A 281 18.80 -32.41 36.05
CA ALA A 281 18.09 -33.66 35.85
C ALA A 281 16.57 -33.45 35.69
N GLU A 282 15.99 -32.48 36.38
CA GLU A 282 14.56 -32.15 36.26
C GLU A 282 14.25 -31.47 34.91
N PHE A 283 15.15 -30.62 34.41
CA PHE A 283 15.03 -30.00 33.09
C PHE A 283 15.21 -31.03 31.95
N GLU A 284 16.17 -31.94 32.04
CA GLU A 284 16.32 -33.03 31.06
C GLU A 284 15.16 -34.05 31.12
N ARG A 285 14.56 -34.30 32.29
CA ARG A 285 13.38 -35.17 32.41
C ARG A 285 12.14 -34.59 31.72
N LEU A 286 11.96 -33.26 31.77
CA LEU A 286 10.80 -32.59 31.18
C LEU A 286 10.94 -32.29 29.68
N TYR A 287 12.18 -32.20 29.15
CA TYR A 287 12.43 -31.69 27.79
C TYR A 287 13.52 -32.47 27.01
N GLY A 288 13.93 -33.64 27.50
CA GLY A 288 14.95 -34.50 26.90
C GLY A 288 14.49 -35.27 25.65
N LYS A 289 15.48 -35.70 24.86
CA LYS A 289 15.39 -36.24 23.49
C LYS A 289 14.41 -37.41 23.26
N ASP A 290 14.03 -38.16 24.29
CA ASP A 290 13.21 -39.37 24.13
C ASP A 290 11.70 -39.09 24.12
N ALA A 291 11.27 -37.85 24.36
CA ALA A 291 9.85 -37.47 24.37
C ALA A 291 9.25 -37.23 22.96
N LEU A 292 10.08 -37.14 21.91
CA LEU A 292 9.65 -36.80 20.56
C LEU A 292 10.31 -37.73 19.53
N GLY A 293 9.84 -38.97 19.47
CA GLY A 293 10.28 -39.93 18.47
C GLY A 293 9.85 -39.54 17.05
N VAL A 294 10.67 -38.75 16.35
CA VAL A 294 10.56 -38.52 14.90
C VAL A 294 11.97 -38.37 14.30
N GLU A 295 12.39 -39.34 13.50
CA GLU A 295 13.54 -39.20 12.60
C GLU A 295 13.15 -38.36 11.36
N PRO A 296 14.03 -37.51 10.81
CA PRO A 296 13.69 -36.68 9.67
C PRO A 296 14.06 -37.36 8.35
N ASP A 297 13.06 -37.90 7.66
CA ASP A 297 13.13 -38.13 6.21
C ASP A 297 12.57 -36.90 5.49
N TYR A 298 13.46 -36.10 4.88
CA TYR A 298 13.09 -34.91 4.12
C TYR A 298 12.83 -35.28 2.64
N ALA A 299 11.57 -35.46 2.29
CA ALA A 299 11.07 -35.27 0.94
C ALA A 299 9.99 -34.18 0.98
N HIS A 300 10.22 -33.06 0.30
CA HIS A 300 9.25 -31.96 0.21
C HIS A 300 8.10 -32.33 -0.75
N PRO A 301 6.83 -32.25 -0.34
CA PRO A 301 5.72 -32.20 -1.29
C PRO A 301 5.56 -30.78 -1.87
N PRO A 302 4.91 -30.63 -3.04
CA PRO A 302 4.66 -29.33 -3.66
C PRO A 302 3.63 -28.53 -2.85
N VAL A 303 3.89 -27.23 -2.69
CA VAL A 303 2.98 -26.26 -2.05
C VAL A 303 1.86 -25.90 -3.02
N HIS A 304 0.60 -26.00 -2.59
CA HIS A 304 -0.60 -25.75 -3.41
C HIS A 304 -1.14 -24.31 -3.20
N PRO A 305 -1.77 -23.70 -4.23
CA PRO A 305 -2.12 -22.27 -4.37
C PRO A 305 -2.89 -21.47 -3.30
N ASP A 306 -3.45 -22.04 -2.22
CA ASP A 306 -4.39 -21.28 -1.35
C ASP A 306 -3.86 -20.91 0.06
N ASP A 307 -2.57 -21.15 0.35
CA ASP A 307 -1.96 -20.80 1.64
C ASP A 307 -1.56 -19.31 1.74
N VAL A 308 -2.54 -18.41 1.86
CA VAL A 308 -2.33 -17.02 2.33
C VAL A 308 -2.99 -16.85 3.70
N PRO A 309 -2.23 -16.75 4.81
CA PRO A 309 -2.83 -16.49 6.11
C PRO A 309 -3.17 -14.99 6.25
N THR A 310 -4.42 -14.71 6.57
CA THR A 310 -4.87 -13.45 7.18
C THR A 310 -4.19 -13.30 8.55
N SER A 311 -3.51 -12.19 8.78
CA SER A 311 -2.73 -11.94 10.01
C SER A 311 -3.62 -11.56 11.19
N ASP A 312 -3.91 -12.50 12.10
CA ASP A 312 -4.47 -12.23 13.44
C ASP A 312 -3.33 -11.82 14.41
N PRO A 313 -3.32 -10.59 14.97
CA PRO A 313 -2.25 -10.10 15.83
C PRO A 313 -2.24 -10.65 17.28
N ALA A 314 -3.23 -11.43 17.73
CA ALA A 314 -3.34 -11.83 19.14
C ALA A 314 -2.76 -13.22 19.48
N ALA A 315 -2.29 -14.01 18.51
CA ALA A 315 -1.87 -15.41 18.69
C ALA A 315 -0.47 -15.64 19.33
N LEU A 316 0.14 -14.66 19.99
CA LEU A 316 1.50 -14.79 20.58
C LEU A 316 1.50 -15.06 22.09
N GLY A 317 1.00 -16.24 22.48
CA GLY A 317 1.45 -16.91 23.70
C GLY A 317 2.85 -17.51 23.47
N THR A 318 3.82 -17.17 24.31
CA THR A 318 5.25 -17.48 24.10
C THR A 318 5.57 -18.97 23.90
N PRO A 319 6.32 -19.27 22.83
CA PRO A 319 7.61 -19.94 22.99
C PRO A 319 8.75 -19.12 22.37
N VAL A 320 9.92 -19.20 23.00
CA VAL A 320 11.19 -18.75 22.44
C VAL A 320 11.45 -19.58 21.16
N PRO A 321 12.01 -19.05 20.05
CA PRO A 321 12.21 -19.84 18.82
C PRO A 321 13.16 -21.02 19.04
N HIS A 322 12.64 -22.20 19.39
CA HIS A 322 13.42 -23.38 19.83
C HIS A 322 14.46 -23.83 18.79
N THR A 323 14.19 -23.61 17.51
CA THR A 323 15.03 -24.04 16.39
C THR A 323 16.39 -23.34 16.30
N VAL A 324 16.55 -22.13 16.86
CA VAL A 324 17.84 -21.39 16.84
C VAL A 324 18.77 -21.84 17.98
N TRP A 325 18.21 -22.25 19.13
CA TRP A 325 19.00 -22.57 20.33
C TRP A 325 19.77 -23.88 20.22
N VAL A 326 19.37 -24.78 19.32
CA VAL A 326 19.99 -26.12 19.19
C VAL A 326 21.47 -26.03 18.80
N LYS A 327 21.91 -24.96 18.13
CA LYS A 327 23.30 -24.79 17.67
C LYS A 327 24.17 -23.88 18.52
N LEU A 328 23.60 -23.15 19.48
CA LEU A 328 24.34 -22.23 20.35
C LEU A 328 24.87 -22.97 21.58
N ASN A 329 26.10 -22.67 21.99
CA ASN A 329 26.63 -23.21 23.25
C ASN A 329 25.92 -22.56 24.47
N ARG A 330 26.04 -23.17 25.66
CA ARG A 330 25.35 -22.71 26.88
C ARG A 330 25.58 -21.22 27.19
N ALA A 331 26.78 -20.70 26.94
CA ALA A 331 27.13 -19.30 27.18
C ALA A 331 26.48 -18.35 26.16
N GLU A 332 26.54 -18.70 24.87
CA GLU A 332 25.87 -17.97 23.79
C GLU A 332 24.38 -17.92 24.00
N ARG A 333 23.78 -19.03 24.46
CA ARG A 333 22.35 -19.07 24.78
C ARG A 333 22.00 -18.10 25.91
N ARG A 334 22.72 -18.14 27.03
CA ARG A 334 22.50 -17.20 28.14
C ARG A 334 22.63 -15.75 27.69
N LEU A 335 23.63 -15.44 26.86
CA LEU A 335 23.82 -14.09 26.32
C LEU A 335 22.69 -13.66 25.38
N ALA A 336 22.21 -14.54 24.50
CA ALA A 336 21.09 -14.24 23.61
C ALA A 336 19.78 -14.02 24.38
N ILE A 337 19.48 -14.85 25.40
CA ILE A 337 18.31 -14.65 26.27
C ILE A 337 18.41 -13.31 27.00
N LYS A 338 19.60 -12.99 27.55
CA LYS A 338 19.83 -11.71 28.23
C LYS A 338 19.58 -10.52 27.28
N ARG A 339 20.17 -10.54 26.08
CA ARG A 339 19.99 -9.48 25.08
C ARG A 339 18.54 -9.37 24.61
N TRP A 340 17.84 -10.50 24.49
CA TRP A 340 16.42 -10.52 24.13
C TRP A 340 15.57 -9.84 25.20
N ARG A 341 15.80 -10.17 26.47
CA ARG A 341 15.15 -9.50 27.60
C ARG A 341 15.46 -8.01 27.63
N GLU A 342 16.70 -7.61 27.40
CA GLU A 342 17.09 -6.20 27.29
C GLU A 342 16.39 -5.49 26.11
N THR A 343 16.20 -6.19 24.99
CA THR A 343 15.50 -5.67 23.80
C THR A 343 14.01 -5.48 24.05
N ILE A 344 13.36 -6.42 24.73
CA ILE A 344 11.94 -6.35 25.13
C ILE A 344 11.73 -5.30 26.21
N ALA A 345 12.65 -5.18 27.18
CA ALA A 345 12.54 -4.21 28.26
C ALA A 345 12.82 -2.76 27.81
N GLY A 346 13.46 -2.58 26.66
CA GLY A 346 13.74 -1.26 26.08
C GLY A 346 12.62 -0.72 25.18
N ASP A 347 12.82 0.49 24.64
CA ASP A 347 11.92 1.17 23.68
C ASP A 347 11.83 0.50 22.29
N THR A 348 12.34 -0.73 22.17
CA THR A 348 12.47 -1.48 20.91
C THR A 348 11.81 -2.84 21.01
N ASN A 349 10.82 -3.00 21.90
CA ASN A 349 10.04 -4.22 21.97
C ASN A 349 9.40 -4.48 20.59
N PRO A 350 9.82 -5.53 19.86
CA PRO A 350 9.28 -5.81 18.53
C PRO A 350 7.82 -6.23 18.55
N PHE A 351 7.26 -6.47 19.74
CA PHE A 351 5.86 -6.85 19.95
C PHE A 351 5.05 -5.70 20.54
N ASP A 352 5.58 -4.47 20.59
CA ASP A 352 4.80 -3.29 20.99
C ASP A 352 3.72 -3.04 19.91
N PRO A 353 2.43 -3.35 20.17
CA PRO A 353 1.38 -3.21 19.16
C PRO A 353 1.08 -1.74 18.86
N GLU A 354 1.39 -0.82 19.80
CA GLU A 354 1.25 0.62 19.54
C GLU A 354 2.32 1.11 18.57
N LEU A 355 3.50 0.49 18.55
CA LEU A 355 4.60 0.87 17.67
C LEU A 355 4.61 0.06 16.36
N TYR A 356 4.09 -1.17 16.39
CA TYR A 356 4.07 -2.13 15.29
C TYR A 356 2.67 -2.73 15.12
N PRO A 357 1.66 -1.94 14.73
CA PRO A 357 0.27 -2.39 14.70
C PRO A 357 -0.01 -3.51 13.69
N LEU A 358 0.84 -3.65 12.66
CA LEU A 358 0.79 -4.75 11.68
C LEU A 358 1.90 -5.80 11.89
N GLY A 359 2.51 -5.82 13.08
CA GLY A 359 3.67 -6.63 13.39
C GLY A 359 5.00 -6.00 12.93
N HIS A 360 6.10 -6.46 13.53
CA HIS A 360 7.43 -5.90 13.26
C HIS A 360 7.87 -6.16 11.81
N PRO A 361 8.40 -5.17 11.06
CA PRO A 361 8.86 -5.37 9.68
C PRO A 361 10.00 -6.40 9.54
N SER A 362 10.83 -6.53 10.57
CA SER A 362 11.90 -7.54 10.68
C SER A 362 11.45 -8.83 11.39
N GLU A 363 10.15 -9.17 11.36
CA GLU A 363 9.67 -10.46 11.88
C GLU A 363 10.40 -11.64 11.20
N PRO A 364 10.86 -12.66 11.96
CA PRO A 364 11.65 -13.76 11.38
C PRO A 364 11.00 -14.49 10.21
N ALA A 365 9.69 -14.77 10.28
CA ALA A 365 8.96 -15.47 9.21
C ALA A 365 8.94 -14.66 7.92
N LEU A 366 8.61 -13.37 8.01
CA LEU A 366 8.59 -12.46 6.87
C LEU A 366 10.00 -12.28 6.27
N VAL A 367 11.00 -12.02 7.11
CA VAL A 367 12.39 -11.87 6.66
C VAL A 367 12.86 -13.15 5.96
N ARG A 368 12.52 -14.33 6.50
CA ARG A 368 12.85 -15.62 5.90
C ARG A 368 12.28 -15.75 4.48
N LYS A 369 11.00 -15.46 4.28
CA LYS A 369 10.34 -15.50 2.96
C LYS A 369 11.05 -14.58 1.94
N ILE A 370 11.51 -13.41 2.38
CA ILE A 370 12.25 -12.47 1.51
C ILE A 370 13.67 -12.97 1.20
N VAL A 371 14.40 -13.51 2.18
CA VAL A 371 15.83 -13.80 1.99
C VAL A 371 16.13 -15.22 1.52
N GLU A 372 15.25 -16.19 1.71
CA GLU A 372 15.49 -17.59 1.30
C GLU A 372 15.17 -17.87 -0.17
N GLY A 373 14.43 -16.99 -0.85
CA GLY A 373 14.03 -17.20 -2.26
C GLY A 373 15.20 -17.36 -3.24
N ALA A 374 16.38 -16.80 -2.94
CA ALA A 374 17.56 -16.95 -3.79
C ALA A 374 18.88 -17.00 -3.01
N ASP A 375 19.91 -17.57 -3.65
CA ASP A 375 21.27 -17.63 -3.08
C ASP A 375 21.86 -16.24 -2.79
N TRP A 376 21.62 -15.29 -3.70
CA TRP A 376 22.15 -13.94 -3.57
C TRP A 376 21.48 -13.17 -2.43
N THR A 377 20.17 -13.35 -2.18
CA THR A 377 19.48 -12.74 -1.03
C THR A 377 19.96 -13.33 0.29
N ARG A 378 20.23 -14.65 0.35
CA ARG A 378 20.86 -15.29 1.52
C ARG A 378 22.28 -14.77 1.77
N ALA A 379 23.08 -14.60 0.72
CA ALA A 379 24.42 -14.02 0.84
C ALA A 379 24.38 -12.57 1.35
N ILE A 380 23.42 -11.76 0.88
CA ILE A 380 23.17 -10.41 1.40
C ILE A 380 22.79 -10.45 2.87
N PHE A 381 21.88 -11.35 3.26
CA PHE A 381 21.46 -11.51 4.65
C PHE A 381 22.66 -11.76 5.57
N HIS A 382 23.50 -12.75 5.25
CA HIS A 382 24.67 -13.08 6.07
C HIS A 382 25.66 -11.93 6.18
N HIS A 383 25.89 -11.21 5.08
CA HIS A 383 26.76 -10.05 5.08
C HIS A 383 26.21 -8.89 5.92
N ALA A 384 24.92 -8.60 5.79
CA ALA A 384 24.24 -7.57 6.57
C ALA A 384 24.28 -7.90 8.07
N ARG A 385 24.05 -9.17 8.44
CA ARG A 385 24.17 -9.65 9.83
C ARG A 385 25.60 -9.50 10.37
N GLY A 386 26.62 -9.72 9.55
CA GLY A 386 28.03 -9.50 9.90
C GLY A 386 28.44 -8.03 10.08
N ARG A 387 27.65 -7.07 9.58
CA ARG A 387 27.95 -5.63 9.65
C ARG A 387 27.20 -4.92 10.75
N ARG A 388 27.79 -3.86 11.33
CA ARG A 388 27.13 -3.09 12.39
C ARG A 388 25.85 -2.43 11.85
N SER A 389 24.71 -2.82 12.42
CA SER A 389 23.38 -2.23 12.18
C SER A 389 22.89 -2.20 10.71
N ALA A 390 23.42 -3.02 9.79
CA ALA A 390 22.83 -3.14 8.46
C ALA A 390 21.59 -4.04 8.50
N ASN A 391 20.48 -3.57 7.91
CA ASN A 391 19.24 -4.34 7.80
C ASN A 391 19.29 -5.24 6.54
N PRO A 392 18.99 -6.54 6.62
CA PRO A 392 19.10 -7.46 5.50
C PRO A 392 18.09 -7.19 4.37
N VAL A 393 16.85 -6.78 4.67
CA VAL A 393 15.84 -6.48 3.65
C VAL A 393 16.18 -5.17 2.94
N GLY A 394 16.53 -4.13 3.69
CA GLY A 394 16.99 -2.88 3.10
C GLY A 394 18.25 -3.07 2.24
N ALA A 395 19.15 -3.95 2.66
CA ALA A 395 20.33 -4.33 1.89
C ALA A 395 20.00 -5.02 0.55
N VAL A 396 18.97 -5.87 0.52
CA VAL A 396 18.44 -6.47 -0.72
C VAL A 396 17.91 -5.37 -1.64
N LEU A 397 17.13 -4.43 -1.13
CA LEU A 397 16.58 -3.32 -1.92
C LEU A 397 17.66 -2.41 -2.53
N VAL A 398 18.74 -2.13 -1.77
CA VAL A 398 19.92 -1.41 -2.31
C VAL A 398 20.51 -2.18 -3.49
N GLU A 399 20.60 -3.51 -3.39
CA GLU A 399 21.16 -4.31 -4.47
C GLU A 399 20.24 -4.36 -5.70
N LEU A 400 18.91 -4.36 -5.52
CA LEU A 400 17.95 -4.23 -6.62
C LEU A 400 18.10 -2.88 -7.34
N ILE A 401 18.24 -1.77 -6.60
CA ILE A 401 18.55 -0.46 -7.20
C ILE A 401 19.84 -0.53 -8.03
N ARG A 402 20.88 -1.14 -7.48
CA ARG A 402 22.16 -1.28 -8.19
C ARG A 402 22.07 -2.17 -9.42
N THR A 403 21.14 -3.14 -9.39
CA THR A 403 20.83 -4.03 -10.51
C THR A 403 20.18 -3.24 -11.64
N GLY A 404 19.13 -2.47 -11.32
CA GLY A 404 18.46 -1.62 -12.32
C GLY A 404 19.37 -0.54 -12.90
N MET A 405 20.23 0.08 -12.09
CA MET A 405 21.24 1.04 -12.57
C MET A 405 22.25 0.46 -13.56
N ALA A 406 22.47 -0.86 -13.55
CA ALA A 406 23.38 -1.53 -14.48
C ALA A 406 22.68 -1.91 -15.80
N CYS A 407 21.35 -1.89 -15.84
CA CYS A 407 20.55 -2.24 -17.01
C CYS A 407 20.40 -1.05 -17.97
N PRO A 408 20.26 -1.32 -19.28
CA PRO A 408 19.86 -0.31 -20.25
C PRO A 408 18.54 0.37 -19.84
N PRO A 409 18.39 1.70 -19.97
CA PRO A 409 17.22 2.42 -19.48
C PRO A 409 15.94 2.16 -20.27
N ASP A 410 16.07 1.68 -21.51
CA ASP A 410 14.96 1.25 -22.37
C ASP A 410 14.45 -0.14 -22.00
N PHE A 411 15.20 -0.91 -21.21
CA PHE A 411 14.78 -2.20 -20.72
C PHE A 411 13.93 -2.05 -19.45
N GLY A 412 12.69 -2.51 -19.51
CA GLY A 412 11.77 -2.44 -18.38
C GLY A 412 10.54 -3.34 -18.53
N PRO A 413 9.58 -3.26 -17.59
CA PRO A 413 8.44 -4.18 -17.58
C PRO A 413 7.62 -4.14 -18.87
N TYR A 414 7.45 -2.93 -19.42
CA TYR A 414 6.75 -2.66 -20.68
C TYR A 414 7.55 -1.64 -21.49
N GLU A 415 7.21 -1.51 -22.77
CA GLU A 415 7.78 -0.46 -23.61
C GLU A 415 7.44 0.91 -23.00
N GLY A 416 8.46 1.76 -22.86
CA GLY A 416 8.28 3.08 -22.28
C GLY A 416 8.18 3.12 -20.75
N VAL A 417 8.26 1.98 -20.04
CA VAL A 417 8.18 1.92 -18.58
C VAL A 417 9.55 1.53 -18.01
N PRO A 418 10.27 2.44 -17.34
CA PRO A 418 11.63 2.15 -16.86
C PRO A 418 11.61 1.27 -15.61
N LEU A 419 12.77 0.69 -15.28
CA LEU A 419 13.00 0.01 -13.99
C LEU A 419 13.20 0.98 -12.80
N SER A 420 12.97 2.28 -13.01
CA SER A 420 13.07 3.33 -12.01
C SER A 420 12.41 2.92 -10.69
N THR A 421 13.19 2.86 -9.61
CA THR A 421 12.69 2.38 -8.31
C THR A 421 13.15 3.30 -7.19
N PHE A 422 12.19 3.72 -6.36
CA PHE A 422 12.45 4.59 -5.21
C PHE A 422 12.35 3.78 -3.92
N VAL A 423 13.32 3.95 -3.01
CA VAL A 423 13.39 3.24 -1.74
C VAL A 423 13.67 4.24 -0.62
N VAL A 424 12.91 4.14 0.47
CA VAL A 424 13.15 4.93 1.68
C VAL A 424 13.44 4.03 2.88
N PHE A 425 14.54 4.32 3.58
CA PHE A 425 15.01 3.57 4.73
C PHE A 425 14.53 4.25 6.01
N LEU A 426 13.62 3.61 6.74
CA LEU A 426 12.95 4.18 7.90
C LEU A 426 13.66 3.79 9.19
N GLY A 427 14.01 4.77 10.00
CA GLY A 427 14.54 4.51 11.34
C GLY A 427 15.11 5.74 12.03
N ARG A 428 15.28 5.63 13.35
CA ARG A 428 15.86 6.70 14.18
C ARG A 428 17.30 7.05 13.73
N ALA A 429 17.83 8.16 14.23
CA ALA A 429 19.25 8.44 14.04
C ALA A 429 20.09 7.28 14.63
N GLY A 430 21.09 6.81 13.90
CA GLY A 430 21.93 5.69 14.35
C GLY A 430 21.34 4.30 14.19
N SER A 431 20.11 4.14 13.68
CA SER A 431 19.47 2.82 13.47
C SER A 431 20.07 2.02 12.30
N GLY A 432 21.14 2.52 11.67
CA GLY A 432 21.83 1.82 10.59
C GLY A 432 21.32 2.10 9.17
N LYS A 433 20.52 3.14 8.96
CA LYS A 433 20.11 3.60 7.62
C LYS A 433 21.31 3.76 6.68
N GLY A 434 22.29 4.55 7.11
CA GLY A 434 23.53 4.77 6.37
C GLY A 434 24.35 3.51 6.16
N GLN A 435 24.41 2.60 7.14
CA GLN A 435 25.14 1.33 7.01
C GLN A 435 24.48 0.37 6.01
N THR A 436 23.15 0.35 5.99
CA THR A 436 22.36 -0.44 5.05
C THR A 436 22.54 0.07 3.62
N MET A 437 22.42 1.39 3.44
CA MET A 437 22.64 2.06 2.15
C MET A 437 24.10 1.92 1.67
N ASP A 438 25.06 2.26 2.51
CA ASP A 438 26.48 2.35 2.14
C ASP A 438 27.16 0.99 1.99
N MET A 439 26.52 -0.14 2.30
CA MET A 439 27.16 -1.46 2.36
C MET A 439 28.20 -1.66 1.22
N PRO A 440 29.51 -1.53 1.52
CA PRO A 440 30.55 -1.59 0.49
C PRO A 440 30.87 -3.04 0.15
N ARG A 441 31.35 -3.26 -1.08
CA ARG A 441 31.88 -4.54 -1.61
C ARG A 441 30.95 -5.73 -1.44
N ARG A 442 30.33 -6.11 -2.56
CA ARG A 442 29.50 -7.30 -2.70
C ARG A 442 30.37 -8.53 -2.44
N PRO A 443 30.17 -9.32 -1.36
CA PRO A 443 30.69 -10.67 -1.36
C PRO A 443 30.01 -11.48 -2.48
N TRP A 444 28.74 -11.18 -2.81
CA TRP A 444 27.95 -11.78 -3.90
C TRP A 444 28.36 -11.31 -5.31
N ALA A 445 28.17 -12.21 -6.27
CA ALA A 445 28.26 -11.97 -7.72
C ALA A 445 27.86 -10.55 -8.11
N ALA A 446 28.70 -9.78 -8.78
CA ALA A 446 28.19 -8.60 -9.47
C ALA A 446 27.23 -9.06 -10.58
N LEU A 447 26.08 -8.40 -10.74
CA LEU A 447 25.43 -8.45 -12.04
C LEU A 447 26.33 -7.65 -12.98
N THR A 448 27.02 -8.35 -13.86
CA THR A 448 27.73 -7.74 -14.97
C THR A 448 26.92 -8.13 -16.20
N PRO A 449 25.93 -7.32 -16.60
CA PRO A 449 25.18 -7.63 -17.79
C PRO A 449 26.21 -7.71 -18.93
N GLN A 450 26.38 -8.91 -19.51
CA GLN A 450 27.28 -9.12 -20.63
C GLN A 450 26.49 -8.73 -21.85
N ILE A 451 26.49 -7.43 -22.08
CA ILE A 451 25.62 -6.88 -23.09
C ILE A 451 26.34 -6.97 -24.44
N THR A 452 25.72 -7.66 -25.41
CA THR A 452 26.03 -7.50 -26.84
C THR A 452 25.60 -6.12 -27.37
N TRP A 453 25.15 -5.21 -26.50
CA TRP A 453 25.10 -3.78 -26.76
C TRP A 453 26.49 -3.12 -26.89
N ALA A 454 27.58 -3.88 -26.78
CA ALA A 454 28.92 -3.39 -27.12
C ALA A 454 28.97 -2.75 -28.52
N ASP A 455 28.14 -3.20 -29.46
CA ASP A 455 28.00 -2.58 -30.79
C ASP A 455 27.36 -1.18 -30.74
N LYS A 456 26.62 -0.85 -29.66
CA LYS A 456 26.09 0.48 -29.32
C LYS A 456 26.87 1.20 -28.22
N GLY A 457 27.94 0.60 -27.67
CA GLY A 457 28.82 1.25 -26.69
C GLY A 457 28.25 1.39 -25.26
N TRP A 458 27.21 0.65 -24.86
CA TRP A 458 26.71 0.72 -23.48
C TRP A 458 27.78 0.26 -22.47
N ALA A 459 28.20 1.17 -21.60
CA ALA A 459 28.94 0.86 -20.39
C ALA A 459 28.05 1.21 -19.19
N PRO A 460 27.85 0.30 -18.22
CA PRO A 460 27.10 0.61 -17.01
C PRO A 460 27.64 1.90 -16.38
N PRO A 461 26.77 2.86 -16.04
CA PRO A 461 27.21 4.11 -15.45
C PRO A 461 27.98 3.84 -14.15
N THR A 462 28.92 4.72 -13.83
CA THR A 462 29.54 4.71 -12.51
C THR A 462 28.43 4.85 -11.47
N MET A 463 28.41 3.97 -10.46
CA MET A 463 27.45 3.97 -9.34
C MET A 463 27.69 5.14 -8.39
N LYS A 464 27.57 6.37 -8.91
CA LYS A 464 27.73 7.61 -8.18
C LYS A 464 26.36 8.09 -7.74
N GLY A 465 26.15 8.16 -6.43
CA GLY A 465 24.97 8.80 -5.85
C GLY A 465 25.06 10.32 -5.98
N TYR A 466 23.95 10.95 -6.36
CA TYR A 466 23.82 12.41 -6.43
C TYR A 466 22.87 12.93 -5.35
N GLN A 467 23.21 14.09 -4.78
CA GLN A 467 22.31 14.87 -3.92
C GLN A 467 21.84 16.10 -4.70
N LEU A 468 20.53 16.28 -4.83
CA LEU A 468 19.98 17.27 -5.74
C LEU A 468 19.65 18.58 -5.03
N GLY A 469 20.15 19.69 -5.58
CA GLY A 469 19.80 21.04 -5.14
C GLY A 469 18.43 21.53 -5.62
N SER A 470 18.01 21.11 -6.81
CA SER A 470 16.79 21.58 -7.50
C SER A 470 16.39 20.64 -8.63
N GLY A 471 15.16 20.78 -9.16
CA GLY A 471 14.72 20.02 -10.34
C GLY A 471 15.49 20.37 -11.63
N HIS A 472 16.02 21.59 -11.73
CA HIS A 472 16.92 21.97 -12.83
C HIS A 472 18.25 21.21 -12.78
N ALA A 473 18.85 21.11 -11.58
CA ALA A 473 20.05 20.31 -11.38
C ALA A 473 19.80 18.83 -11.68
N PHE A 474 18.59 18.33 -11.40
CA PHE A 474 18.20 16.98 -11.74
C PHE A 474 18.09 16.78 -13.26
N SER A 475 17.36 17.66 -13.95
CA SER A 475 17.22 17.56 -15.42
C SER A 475 18.60 17.57 -16.11
N ALA A 476 19.54 18.37 -15.60
CA ALA A 476 20.92 18.42 -16.09
C ALA A 476 21.74 17.14 -15.84
N LEU A 477 21.34 16.23 -14.95
CA LEU A 477 21.98 14.91 -14.81
C LEU A 477 21.55 13.94 -15.90
N LEU A 478 20.35 14.12 -16.46
CA LEU A 478 19.75 13.28 -17.49
C LEU A 478 20.02 13.81 -18.89
N GLN A 479 20.61 15.00 -19.01
CA GLN A 479 20.83 15.72 -20.25
C GLN A 479 22.31 16.02 -20.48
N GLU A 480 22.71 16.12 -21.74
CA GLU A 480 23.97 16.70 -22.17
C GLU A 480 23.75 17.80 -23.22
N GLU A 481 24.54 18.87 -23.13
CA GLU A 481 24.55 19.93 -24.14
C GLU A 481 25.49 19.54 -25.27
N TYR A 482 25.05 19.71 -26.52
CA TYR A 482 25.89 19.59 -27.71
C TYR A 482 25.66 20.79 -28.63
N GLU A 483 26.65 21.10 -29.47
CA GLU A 483 26.47 22.09 -30.53
C GLU A 483 26.07 21.35 -31.81
N ASP A 484 24.97 21.79 -32.44
CA ASP A 484 24.61 21.27 -33.76
C ASP A 484 25.58 21.75 -34.84
N GLY A 485 25.45 21.23 -36.06
CA GLY A 485 26.29 21.62 -37.20
C GLY A 485 26.19 23.11 -37.59
N GLU A 486 25.22 23.85 -37.03
CA GLU A 486 25.04 25.29 -37.20
C GLU A 486 25.60 26.11 -36.01
N GLY A 487 26.21 25.46 -35.02
CA GLY A 487 26.77 26.08 -33.82
C GLY A 487 25.71 26.49 -32.79
N LYS A 488 24.47 26.02 -32.90
CA LYS A 488 23.44 26.24 -31.88
C LYS A 488 23.56 25.18 -30.81
N LYS A 489 23.51 25.62 -29.55
CA LYS A 489 23.45 24.73 -28.39
C LYS A 489 22.12 24.01 -28.37
N GLN A 490 22.17 22.71 -28.56
CA GLN A 490 21.07 21.78 -28.35
C GLN A 490 21.32 20.96 -27.10
N VAL A 491 20.26 20.33 -26.61
CA VAL A 491 20.32 19.45 -25.45
C VAL A 491 19.72 18.13 -25.89
N ARG A 492 20.42 17.04 -25.62
CA ARG A 492 19.90 15.68 -25.79
C ARG A 492 20.01 14.95 -24.46
N PRO A 493 19.25 13.88 -24.24
CA PRO A 493 19.48 12.95 -23.16
C PRO A 493 20.91 12.45 -23.19
N LYS A 494 21.47 12.31 -22.00
CA LYS A 494 22.80 11.75 -21.83
C LYS A 494 22.76 10.27 -22.21
N ASP A 495 23.68 9.80 -23.04
CA ASP A 495 23.84 8.37 -23.29
C ASP A 495 25.03 7.83 -22.48
N PRO A 496 24.83 6.99 -21.45
CA PRO A 496 23.57 6.50 -20.93
C PRO A 496 22.93 7.33 -19.80
N ALA A 497 21.59 7.43 -19.79
CA ALA A 497 20.83 8.19 -18.79
C ALA A 497 20.24 7.29 -17.69
N ALA A 498 21.11 6.65 -16.89
CA ALA A 498 20.71 6.07 -15.61
C ALA A 498 21.28 6.88 -14.44
N VAL A 499 20.41 7.37 -13.57
CA VAL A 499 20.78 8.29 -12.47
C VAL A 499 20.36 7.71 -11.12
N LEU A 500 21.30 7.69 -10.18
CA LEU A 500 21.05 7.32 -8.78
C LEU A 500 21.05 8.57 -7.89
N LEU A 501 19.90 8.89 -7.33
CA LEU A 501 19.72 9.90 -6.31
C LEU A 501 19.93 9.26 -4.94
N TRP A 502 20.80 9.85 -4.13
CA TRP A 502 21.25 9.29 -2.86
C TRP A 502 21.18 10.31 -1.74
N GLU A 503 20.08 10.28 -1.00
CA GLU A 503 19.79 11.23 0.07
C GLU A 503 20.09 10.58 1.43
N THR A 504 21.09 11.10 2.15
CA THR A 504 21.40 10.57 3.49
C THR A 504 20.20 10.69 4.43
N GLU A 505 19.45 11.79 4.31
CA GLU A 505 18.19 12.04 4.99
C GLU A 505 17.23 12.81 4.05
N MET A 506 16.05 12.23 3.79
CA MET A 506 14.98 12.76 2.93
C MET A 506 14.43 14.11 3.40
N SER A 507 14.55 14.43 4.69
CA SER A 507 14.18 15.76 5.20
C SER A 507 14.93 16.90 4.49
N ALA A 508 16.19 16.66 4.10
CA ALA A 508 16.97 17.63 3.33
C ALA A 508 16.44 17.75 1.89
N PHE A 509 16.04 16.64 1.27
CA PHE A 509 15.39 16.61 -0.04
C PHE A 509 14.09 17.41 -0.02
N PHE A 510 13.20 17.18 0.95
CA PHE A 510 11.96 17.95 1.11
C PHE A 510 12.21 19.43 1.37
N LYS A 511 13.19 19.78 2.20
CA LYS A 511 13.54 21.18 2.45
C LYS A 511 13.93 21.91 1.16
N ARG A 512 14.62 21.23 0.24
CA ARG A 512 14.97 21.77 -1.09
C ARG A 512 13.78 21.72 -2.06
N GLY A 513 12.90 20.74 -1.92
CA GLY A 513 11.65 20.59 -2.68
C GLY A 513 10.55 21.60 -2.37
N LYS A 514 10.61 22.29 -1.21
CA LYS A 514 9.54 23.20 -0.73
C LYS A 514 9.66 24.66 -1.19
N GLY A 515 10.69 25.04 -1.94
CA GLY A 515 10.80 26.41 -2.46
C GLY A 515 9.66 26.73 -3.44
N ASP A 516 9.16 27.97 -3.45
CA ASP A 516 8.11 28.43 -4.37
C ASP A 516 8.41 28.20 -5.88
N SER A 517 9.69 28.04 -6.22
CA SER A 517 10.20 27.76 -7.55
C SER A 517 10.80 26.35 -7.68
N SER A 518 10.69 25.52 -6.63
CA SER A 518 11.27 24.19 -6.63
C SER A 518 10.37 23.22 -7.35
N THR A 519 10.88 22.69 -8.45
CA THR A 519 10.22 21.62 -9.21
C THR A 519 10.74 20.24 -8.83
N LEU A 520 11.59 20.13 -7.79
CA LEU A 520 12.36 18.91 -7.53
C LEU A 520 11.50 17.65 -7.35
N ILE A 521 10.41 17.73 -6.59
CA ILE A 521 9.50 16.59 -6.37
C ILE A 521 8.80 16.22 -7.68
N GLN A 522 8.25 17.21 -8.39
CA GLN A 522 7.57 16.99 -9.67
C GLN A 522 8.52 16.40 -10.73
N THR A 523 9.75 16.90 -10.81
CA THR A 523 10.78 16.35 -11.68
C THR A 523 11.13 14.90 -11.29
N ALA A 524 11.12 14.54 -10.00
CA ALA A 524 11.32 13.16 -9.58
C ALA A 524 10.15 12.23 -9.89
N LEU A 525 8.91 12.74 -9.84
CA LEU A 525 7.72 11.99 -10.27
C LEU A 525 7.77 11.69 -11.77
N GLN A 526 8.03 12.72 -12.58
CA GLN A 526 8.22 12.59 -14.04
C GLN A 526 9.36 11.62 -14.35
N ALA A 527 10.47 11.72 -13.62
CA ALA A 527 11.62 10.86 -13.84
C ALA A 527 11.35 9.38 -13.48
N TRP A 528 10.45 9.13 -12.53
CA TRP A 528 10.05 7.78 -12.16
C TRP A 528 9.18 7.12 -13.24
N SER A 529 8.37 7.90 -13.96
CA SER A 529 7.52 7.44 -15.08
C SER A 529 8.19 7.55 -16.46
N MET A 530 9.43 8.05 -16.54
CA MET A 530 10.12 8.36 -17.80
C MET A 530 9.38 9.39 -18.67
N GLU A 531 8.73 10.36 -18.03
CA GLU A 531 8.12 11.50 -18.72
C GLU A 531 9.18 12.55 -19.08
N SER A 532 8.80 13.64 -19.76
CA SER A 532 9.73 14.75 -19.90
C SER A 532 10.03 15.39 -18.55
N VAL A 533 11.31 15.40 -18.15
CA VAL A 533 11.82 16.15 -17.02
C VAL A 533 12.27 17.55 -17.43
N GLY A 534 11.93 18.52 -16.58
CA GLY A 534 12.25 19.92 -16.80
C GLY A 534 11.10 20.71 -17.40
N THR A 535 11.23 22.03 -17.44
CA THR A 535 10.21 22.89 -18.04
C THR A 535 10.53 23.12 -19.50
N VAL A 536 9.56 22.81 -20.37
CA VAL A 536 9.59 23.22 -21.78
C VAL A 536 9.56 24.75 -21.80
N SER A 537 10.71 25.38 -22.06
CA SER A 537 10.72 26.81 -22.39
C SER A 537 10.57 26.98 -23.90
N ILE A 538 9.97 28.10 -24.31
CA ILE A 538 9.74 28.46 -25.72
C ILE A 538 11.03 28.37 -26.56
N THR A 539 12.20 28.53 -25.93
CA THR A 539 13.49 28.50 -26.60
C THR A 539 14.13 27.11 -26.65
N ASN A 540 13.59 26.13 -25.92
CA ASN A 540 14.30 24.92 -25.56
C ASN A 540 13.57 23.61 -25.91
N GLY A 541 12.27 23.62 -26.19
CA GLY A 541 11.53 22.39 -26.54
C GLY A 541 11.47 21.37 -25.38
N ASP A 542 10.81 20.24 -25.62
CA ASP A 542 10.90 19.05 -24.77
C ASP A 542 12.27 18.39 -25.00
N ARG A 543 13.00 18.10 -23.92
CA ARG A 543 14.45 17.83 -23.94
C ARG A 543 14.86 16.51 -23.28
N THR A 544 13.91 15.71 -22.82
CA THR A 544 14.24 14.41 -22.17
C THR A 544 13.36 13.26 -22.56
N ALA A 545 12.14 13.52 -23.03
CA ALA A 545 11.34 12.54 -23.76
C ALA A 545 11.43 12.82 -25.27
N GLY A 546 12.62 13.21 -25.72
CA GLY A 546 12.90 13.42 -27.12
C GLY A 546 12.59 12.13 -27.89
N VAL A 547 12.09 12.29 -29.10
CA VAL A 547 11.91 11.19 -30.01
C VAL A 547 13.14 11.22 -30.92
N ASP A 548 13.89 10.12 -30.99
CA ASP A 548 15.06 10.01 -31.87
C ASP A 548 14.64 10.13 -33.35
N ALA A 549 15.62 10.16 -34.25
CA ALA A 549 15.36 10.31 -35.68
C ALA A 549 14.48 9.17 -36.24
N GLU A 550 14.41 8.04 -35.54
CA GLU A 550 13.65 6.85 -35.86
C GLU A 550 12.25 6.80 -35.20
N GLY A 551 11.86 7.84 -34.45
CA GLY A 551 10.53 7.86 -33.84
C GLY A 551 10.46 7.22 -32.45
N ARG A 552 11.58 6.84 -31.84
CA ARG A 552 11.63 6.17 -30.53
C ARG A 552 11.90 7.16 -29.42
N ARG A 553 11.20 7.03 -28.29
CA ARG A 553 11.48 7.85 -27.10
C ARG A 553 12.87 7.52 -26.57
N GLU A 554 13.66 8.56 -26.36
CA GLU A 554 14.95 8.46 -25.67
C GLU A 554 14.70 8.01 -24.22
N ALA A 555 15.26 6.85 -23.87
CA ALA A 555 14.98 6.20 -22.60
C ALA A 555 15.97 6.63 -21.51
N TYR A 556 15.46 6.78 -20.29
CA TYR A 556 16.27 7.03 -19.11
C TYR A 556 15.65 6.37 -17.88
N SER A 557 16.48 6.11 -16.86
CA SER A 557 16.05 5.44 -15.63
C SER A 557 16.54 6.23 -14.41
N THR A 558 15.67 6.39 -13.42
CA THR A 558 15.98 7.09 -12.19
C THR A 558 15.73 6.20 -10.99
N PHE A 559 16.73 6.08 -10.16
CA PHE A 559 16.65 5.42 -8.87
C PHE A 559 16.84 6.44 -7.78
N LEU A 560 16.08 6.32 -6.70
CA LEU A 560 16.20 7.22 -5.55
C LEU A 560 16.23 6.38 -4.29
N ALA A 561 17.28 6.55 -3.50
CA ALA A 561 17.42 5.94 -2.20
C ALA A 561 17.62 7.04 -1.15
N GLY A 562 16.91 6.95 -0.02
CA GLY A 562 17.24 7.84 1.08
C GLY A 562 16.76 7.43 2.46
N GLY A 563 17.43 7.96 3.48
CA GLY A 563 17.04 7.74 4.87
C GLY A 563 15.86 8.61 5.28
N LEU A 564 14.95 8.11 6.11
CA LEU A 564 13.89 8.91 6.72
C LEU A 564 13.77 8.57 8.21
N GLN A 565 13.70 9.59 9.05
CA GLN A 565 13.40 9.43 10.47
C GLN A 565 11.88 9.46 10.65
N PRO A 566 11.26 8.50 11.37
CA PRO A 566 9.81 8.49 11.55
C PRO A 566 9.26 9.79 12.15
N LYS A 567 9.98 10.43 13.08
CA LYS A 567 9.59 11.74 13.63
C LYS A 567 9.53 12.90 12.61
N MET A 568 10.13 12.72 11.43
CA MET A 568 10.16 13.68 10.32
C MET A 568 9.40 13.13 9.10
N SER A 569 8.57 12.10 9.26
CA SER A 569 7.83 11.49 8.15
C SER A 569 6.70 12.38 7.63
N TRP A 570 6.24 13.34 8.42
CA TRP A 570 5.11 14.21 8.07
C TRP A 570 5.27 14.85 6.68
N GLU A 571 6.44 15.41 6.36
CA GLU A 571 6.67 15.97 5.02
C GLU A 571 6.64 14.94 3.89
N PHE A 572 7.06 13.71 4.19
CA PHE A 572 7.02 12.59 3.24
C PHE A 572 5.57 12.13 3.03
N GLN A 573 4.76 12.04 4.08
CA GLN A 573 3.34 11.70 4.01
C GLN A 573 2.53 12.78 3.28
N GLN A 574 2.75 14.07 3.55
CA GLN A 574 2.06 15.15 2.82
C GLN A 574 2.27 15.13 1.29
N SER A 575 3.34 14.48 0.82
CA SER A 575 3.62 14.33 -0.61
C SER A 575 2.79 13.24 -1.30
N GLU A 576 1.90 12.57 -0.57
CA GLU A 576 0.86 11.69 -1.10
C GLU A 576 -0.10 12.40 -2.06
N SER A 577 -0.48 13.64 -1.77
CA SER A 577 -1.32 14.48 -2.66
C SER A 577 -0.76 14.70 -4.08
N VAL A 578 0.54 14.43 -4.28
CA VAL A 578 1.21 14.49 -5.59
C VAL A 578 1.74 13.12 -6.02
N GLY A 579 1.39 12.06 -5.30
CA GLY A 579 1.78 10.69 -5.52
C GLY A 579 3.26 10.35 -5.28
N PHE A 580 4.03 11.25 -4.68
CA PHE A 580 5.45 10.99 -4.41
C PHE A 580 5.63 9.91 -3.35
N HIS A 581 4.80 9.93 -2.30
CA HIS A 581 4.78 8.91 -1.26
C HIS A 581 4.56 7.50 -1.81
N GLN A 582 3.57 7.32 -2.70
CA GLN A 582 3.11 6.03 -3.21
C GLN A 582 4.16 5.30 -4.06
N ARG A 583 5.08 6.03 -4.71
CA ARG A 583 6.12 5.47 -5.61
C ARG A 583 7.32 4.81 -4.90
N PHE A 584 7.36 4.87 -3.57
CA PHE A 584 8.46 4.32 -2.77
C PHE A 584 8.14 2.94 -2.22
N VAL A 585 9.15 2.08 -2.22
CA VAL A 585 9.25 0.94 -1.30
C VAL A 585 9.80 1.44 0.03
N LYS A 586 9.08 1.21 1.12
CA LYS A 586 9.47 1.63 2.46
C LYS A 586 10.15 0.45 3.15
N THR A 587 11.25 0.66 3.86
CA THR A 587 11.90 -0.42 4.62
C THR A 587 12.36 0.08 5.99
N ALA A 588 11.80 -0.49 7.04
CA ALA A 588 12.26 -0.21 8.39
C ALA A 588 13.61 -0.90 8.64
N VAL A 589 14.63 -0.11 8.94
CA VAL A 589 15.98 -0.63 9.23
C VAL A 589 16.19 -1.16 10.66
N PRO A 590 15.38 -0.80 11.70
CA PRO A 590 15.49 -1.48 12.99
C PRO A 590 15.36 -3.00 12.86
N ASP A 591 16.28 -3.71 13.48
CA ASP A 591 16.39 -5.17 13.37
C ASP A 591 16.76 -5.76 14.74
N PRO A 592 15.81 -5.78 15.69
CA PRO A 592 16.03 -6.35 17.02
C PRO A 592 16.38 -7.84 16.95
N MET A 593 15.91 -8.55 15.92
CA MET A 593 16.16 -9.97 15.69
C MET A 593 17.63 -10.30 15.45
N LYS A 594 18.46 -9.29 15.16
CA LYS A 594 19.90 -9.44 15.04
C LYS A 594 20.56 -9.97 16.29
N HIS A 595 20.12 -9.51 17.46
CA HIS A 595 20.76 -9.84 18.73
C HIS A 595 20.52 -11.28 19.16
N VAL A 596 19.47 -11.91 18.59
CA VAL A 596 19.08 -13.30 18.82
C VAL A 596 19.37 -14.20 17.61
N HIS A 597 20.08 -13.69 16.60
CA HIS A 597 20.45 -14.44 15.38
C HIS A 597 19.25 -15.08 14.67
N SER A 598 18.10 -14.40 14.66
CA SER A 598 16.86 -14.87 14.02
C SER A 598 16.52 -14.01 12.80
N PRO A 599 15.94 -14.57 11.72
CA PRO A 599 15.79 -16.01 11.46
C PRO A 599 17.15 -16.69 11.25
N ALA A 600 17.22 -17.98 11.57
CA ALA A 600 18.34 -18.81 11.14
C ALA A 600 18.18 -19.12 9.64
N ILE A 601 19.13 -18.64 8.84
CA ILE A 601 19.17 -18.81 7.38
C ILE A 601 20.38 -19.67 7.04
N GLY A 602 20.19 -20.67 6.17
CA GLY A 602 21.29 -21.51 5.68
C GLY A 602 22.40 -20.65 5.06
N ALA A 603 23.65 -20.98 5.36
CA ALA A 603 24.79 -20.37 4.67
C ALA A 603 24.80 -20.83 3.21
N VAL A 604 25.20 -19.92 2.31
CA VAL A 604 25.23 -20.20 0.87
C VAL A 604 26.60 -19.84 0.33
N LYS A 605 27.08 -20.65 -0.62
CA LYS A 605 28.26 -20.28 -1.39
C LYS A 605 27.87 -19.11 -2.29
N VAL A 606 28.60 -18.02 -2.13
CA VAL A 606 28.51 -16.86 -3.00
C VAL A 606 28.37 -17.28 -4.48
N PRO A 607 27.28 -16.92 -5.17
CA PRO A 607 27.13 -17.21 -6.60
C PRO A 607 28.27 -16.58 -7.41
N ALA A 608 28.63 -17.20 -8.53
CA ALA A 608 29.55 -16.60 -9.49
C ALA A 608 28.92 -15.36 -10.15
N ASP A 609 29.75 -14.44 -10.66
CA ASP A 609 29.29 -13.26 -11.39
C ASP A 609 28.23 -13.64 -12.43
N LEU A 610 27.12 -12.91 -12.38
CA LEU A 610 25.98 -13.20 -13.23
C LEU A 610 26.15 -12.44 -14.54
N HIS A 611 26.21 -13.20 -15.63
CA HIS A 611 26.32 -12.67 -16.98
C HIS A 611 24.98 -12.81 -17.69
N LEU A 612 24.18 -11.75 -17.64
CA LEU A 612 22.94 -11.68 -18.39
C LEU A 612 23.23 -11.18 -19.81
N LYS A 613 22.85 -11.96 -20.82
CA LYS A 613 22.86 -11.52 -22.22
C LYS A 613 21.53 -10.88 -22.53
N LEU A 614 21.52 -9.56 -22.66
CA LEU A 614 20.36 -8.82 -23.18
C LEU A 614 20.62 -8.56 -24.67
N ASP A 615 19.78 -9.12 -25.53
CA ASP A 615 19.82 -8.86 -26.95
C ASP A 615 18.88 -7.69 -27.28
N PRO A 616 19.41 -6.53 -27.71
CA PRO A 616 18.61 -5.35 -28.04
C PRO A 616 17.61 -5.59 -29.17
N ALA A 617 17.88 -6.57 -30.04
CA ALA A 617 17.00 -6.87 -31.17
C ALA A 617 15.79 -7.71 -30.77
N THR A 618 15.86 -8.42 -29.63
CA THR A 618 14.84 -9.40 -29.24
C THR A 618 14.21 -9.15 -27.87
N VAL A 619 14.83 -8.34 -26.99
CA VAL A 619 14.34 -8.12 -25.63
C VAL A 619 14.40 -6.64 -25.26
N ALA A 620 13.36 -5.89 -25.64
CA ALA A 620 13.11 -4.54 -25.12
C ALA A 620 12.36 -4.56 -23.78
N THR A 621 11.63 -5.64 -23.49
CA THR A 621 10.75 -5.74 -22.32
C THR A 621 10.86 -7.09 -21.64
N PHE A 622 10.34 -7.21 -20.42
CA PHE A 622 10.19 -8.50 -19.75
C PHE A 622 9.02 -9.30 -20.34
N THR A 623 9.14 -10.62 -20.26
CA THR A 623 7.96 -11.50 -20.29
C THR A 623 7.39 -11.57 -18.88
N LEU A 624 6.16 -11.11 -18.68
CA LEU A 624 5.50 -11.10 -17.37
C LEU A 624 4.57 -12.31 -17.24
N CYS A 625 4.36 -12.81 -16.01
CA CYS A 625 3.42 -13.89 -15.74
C CYS A 625 1.96 -13.39 -15.75
N ASP A 626 1.02 -14.31 -15.94
CA ASP A 626 -0.41 -13.99 -16.15
C ASP A 626 -1.02 -13.27 -14.93
N GLU A 627 -0.57 -13.59 -13.71
CA GLU A 627 -1.06 -12.99 -12.47
C GLU A 627 -0.71 -11.50 -12.37
N ILE A 628 0.33 -11.04 -13.07
CA ILE A 628 0.63 -9.60 -13.19
C ILE A 628 -0.42 -8.93 -14.08
N ALA A 629 -0.81 -9.55 -15.19
CA ALA A 629 -1.84 -9.01 -16.07
C ALA A 629 -3.20 -8.93 -15.36
N GLU A 630 -3.55 -9.95 -14.59
CA GLU A 630 -4.76 -9.96 -13.75
C GLU A 630 -4.74 -8.83 -12.71
N ALA A 631 -3.63 -8.67 -11.98
CA ALA A 631 -3.48 -7.62 -10.98
C ALA A 631 -3.54 -6.21 -11.61
N GLN A 632 -3.05 -6.03 -12.84
CA GLN A 632 -3.20 -4.78 -13.56
C GLN A 632 -4.63 -4.51 -14.00
N ALA A 633 -5.33 -5.52 -14.54
CA ALA A 633 -6.73 -5.38 -14.94
C ALA A 633 -7.60 -5.02 -13.73
N GLN A 634 -7.37 -5.66 -12.58
CA GLN A 634 -8.02 -5.30 -11.32
C GLN A 634 -7.69 -3.88 -10.89
N GLY A 635 -6.41 -3.49 -10.95
CA GLY A 635 -5.97 -2.12 -10.63
C GLY A 635 -6.60 -1.06 -11.54
N GLU A 636 -6.80 -1.36 -12.83
CA GLU A 636 -7.49 -0.48 -13.78
C GLU A 636 -8.97 -0.32 -13.40
N VAL A 637 -9.65 -1.42 -13.06
CA VAL A 637 -11.05 -1.37 -12.58
C VAL A 637 -11.16 -0.55 -11.30
N LEU A 638 -10.28 -0.77 -10.32
CA LEU A 638 -10.30 -0.02 -9.05
C LEU A 638 -10.02 1.47 -9.29
N SER A 639 -8.96 1.80 -10.03
CA SER A 639 -8.61 3.20 -10.33
C SER A 639 -9.63 3.93 -11.22
N SER A 640 -10.50 3.21 -11.92
CA SER A 640 -11.61 3.81 -12.67
C SER A 640 -12.78 4.26 -11.78
N ARG A 641 -12.83 3.79 -10.53
CA ARG A 641 -13.87 4.12 -9.56
C ARG A 641 -13.33 5.18 -8.59
N ASP A 642 -14.03 6.31 -8.47
CA ASP A 642 -13.80 7.23 -7.36
C ASP A 642 -14.51 6.67 -6.13
N THR A 643 -13.82 5.81 -5.37
CA THR A 643 -14.37 5.15 -4.19
C THR A 643 -14.43 6.09 -2.98
N GLY A 644 -13.68 7.18 -3.02
CA GLY A 644 -13.47 8.06 -1.86
C GLY A 644 -12.68 7.40 -0.73
N ASP A 645 -12.11 6.20 -0.92
CA ASP A 645 -11.32 5.51 0.10
C ASP A 645 -9.89 6.10 0.15
N PRO A 646 -9.49 6.74 1.27
CA PRO A 646 -8.13 7.25 1.42
C PRO A 646 -7.03 6.19 1.31
N LEU A 647 -7.34 4.91 1.56
CA LEU A 647 -6.38 3.83 1.41
C LEU A 647 -6.07 3.54 -0.08
N GLU A 648 -7.07 3.63 -0.95
CA GLU A 648 -6.86 3.45 -2.39
C GLU A 648 -5.95 4.52 -2.98
N ASP A 649 -6.06 5.76 -2.50
CA ASP A 649 -5.14 6.83 -2.85
C ASP A 649 -3.69 6.43 -2.51
N ILE A 650 -3.42 5.95 -1.30
CA ILE A 650 -2.09 5.51 -0.85
C ILE A 650 -1.56 4.31 -1.68
N GLU A 651 -2.44 3.53 -2.28
CA GLU A 651 -2.10 2.30 -3.00
C GLU A 651 -2.05 2.44 -4.54
N SER A 652 -2.48 3.57 -5.09
CA SER A 652 -2.59 3.86 -6.55
C SER A 652 -1.37 3.55 -7.43
N HIS A 653 -0.16 3.44 -6.87
CA HIS A 653 1.06 3.08 -7.60
C HIS A 653 1.72 1.76 -7.16
N MET A 654 1.13 1.05 -6.19
CA MET A 654 1.74 -0.10 -5.54
C MET A 654 1.90 -1.29 -6.48
N VAL A 655 0.93 -1.52 -7.39
CA VAL A 655 1.03 -2.57 -8.41
C VAL A 655 2.25 -2.35 -9.30
N MET A 656 2.44 -1.13 -9.82
CA MET A 656 3.60 -0.81 -10.67
C MET A 656 4.93 -0.90 -9.91
N VAL A 657 4.97 -0.45 -8.64
CA VAL A 657 6.14 -0.63 -7.77
C VAL A 657 6.48 -2.11 -7.59
N ARG A 658 5.46 -2.96 -7.35
CA ARG A 658 5.62 -4.41 -7.18
C ARG A 658 6.10 -5.09 -8.47
N ILE A 659 5.56 -4.72 -9.63
CA ILE A 659 6.00 -5.22 -10.94
C ILE A 659 7.48 -4.91 -11.15
N ARG A 660 7.92 -3.67 -10.88
CA ARG A 660 9.33 -3.28 -11.01
C ARG A 660 10.23 -4.07 -10.06
N LEU A 661 9.79 -4.35 -8.83
CA LEU A 661 10.53 -5.20 -7.90
C LEU A 661 10.67 -6.63 -8.41
N ALA A 662 9.60 -7.24 -8.94
CA ALA A 662 9.63 -8.57 -9.52
C ALA A 662 10.58 -8.64 -10.73
N CYS A 663 10.56 -7.63 -11.59
CA CYS A 663 11.48 -7.48 -12.72
C CYS A 663 12.95 -7.38 -12.26
N LEU A 664 13.23 -6.53 -11.27
CA LEU A 664 14.58 -6.37 -10.71
C LEU A 664 15.08 -7.67 -10.03
N TYR A 665 14.18 -8.42 -9.41
CA TYR A 665 14.50 -9.71 -8.81
C TYR A 665 14.80 -10.77 -9.88
N ALA A 666 13.97 -10.90 -10.92
CA ALA A 666 14.18 -11.79 -12.05
C ALA A 666 15.52 -11.48 -12.76
N LEU A 667 15.82 -10.20 -12.98
CA LEU A 667 17.12 -9.74 -13.49
C LEU A 667 18.28 -10.22 -12.63
N ARG A 668 18.12 -10.13 -11.31
CA ARG A 668 19.17 -10.54 -10.38
C ARG A 668 19.36 -12.05 -10.33
N CYS A 669 18.35 -12.79 -10.72
CA CYS A 669 18.38 -14.23 -10.97
C CYS A 669 18.84 -14.58 -12.40
N GLY A 670 19.17 -13.60 -13.25
CA GLY A 670 19.70 -13.82 -14.59
C GLY A 670 18.64 -14.15 -15.63
N ARG A 671 17.41 -13.70 -15.41
CA ARG A 671 16.27 -13.95 -16.30
C ARG A 671 15.65 -12.63 -16.78
N THR A 672 15.00 -12.69 -17.93
CA THR A 672 14.16 -11.62 -18.50
C THR A 672 12.68 -12.00 -18.52
N SER A 673 12.34 -13.17 -17.98
CA SER A 673 10.97 -13.57 -17.67
C SER A 673 10.73 -13.46 -16.17
N VAL A 674 9.62 -12.82 -15.80
CA VAL A 674 9.10 -12.76 -14.44
C VAL A 674 8.16 -13.94 -14.26
N THR A 675 8.47 -14.81 -13.30
CA THR A 675 7.68 -15.99 -12.95
C THR A 675 6.71 -15.67 -11.82
N PHE A 676 5.74 -16.55 -11.60
CA PHE A 676 4.84 -16.45 -10.44
C PHE A 676 5.61 -16.38 -9.11
N ASP A 677 6.68 -17.15 -8.94
CA ASP A 677 7.51 -17.11 -7.72
C ASP A 677 8.18 -15.73 -7.50
N ASP A 678 8.59 -15.05 -8.58
CA ASP A 678 9.15 -13.69 -8.50
C ASP A 678 8.05 -12.69 -8.08
N TRP A 679 6.83 -12.89 -8.58
CA TRP A 679 5.66 -12.10 -8.22
C TRP A 679 5.26 -12.31 -6.75
N VAL A 680 5.23 -13.56 -6.27
CA VAL A 680 4.99 -13.90 -4.86
C VAL A 680 6.09 -13.31 -3.97
N TRP A 681 7.36 -13.44 -4.36
CA TRP A 681 8.49 -12.87 -3.64
C TRP A 681 8.35 -11.35 -3.49
N SER A 682 7.99 -10.65 -4.57
CA SER A 682 7.77 -9.21 -4.52
C SER A 682 6.62 -8.83 -3.59
N GLY A 683 5.59 -9.69 -3.46
CA GLY A 683 4.51 -9.55 -2.48
C GLY A 683 5.01 -9.53 -1.04
N TRP A 684 5.95 -10.41 -0.68
CA TRP A 684 6.57 -10.40 0.66
C TRP A 684 7.38 -9.13 0.93
N VAL A 685 8.04 -8.58 -0.10
CA VAL A 685 8.72 -7.27 0.00
C VAL A 685 7.70 -6.14 0.20
N MET A 686 6.56 -6.18 -0.50
CA MET A 686 5.49 -5.21 -0.32
C MET A 686 4.85 -5.32 1.06
N GLU A 687 4.69 -6.52 1.61
CA GLU A 687 4.22 -6.73 2.99
C GLU A 687 5.20 -6.12 4.02
N HIS A 688 6.51 -6.33 3.83
CA HIS A 688 7.52 -5.63 4.64
C HIS A 688 7.40 -4.11 4.52
N SER A 689 7.11 -3.59 3.33
CA SER A 689 6.88 -2.17 3.10
C SER A 689 5.63 -1.65 3.81
N ARG A 690 4.51 -2.38 3.75
CA ARG A 690 3.26 -2.07 4.45
C ARG A 690 3.46 -1.98 5.96
N ARG A 691 4.11 -2.98 6.56
CA ARG A 691 4.46 -2.95 8.00
C ARG A 691 5.41 -1.80 8.34
N SER A 692 6.31 -1.44 7.42
CA SER A 692 7.23 -0.32 7.60
C SER A 692 6.51 1.04 7.57
N VAL A 693 5.46 1.19 6.77
CA VAL A 693 4.58 2.37 6.76
C VAL A 693 3.83 2.46 8.08
N ALA A 694 3.20 1.37 8.52
CA ALA A 694 2.48 1.34 9.79
C ALA A 694 3.39 1.67 10.99
N TYR A 695 4.63 1.14 10.99
CA TYR A 695 5.66 1.53 11.97
C TYR A 695 5.99 3.04 11.90
N MET A 696 6.12 3.60 10.70
CA MET A 696 6.43 5.02 10.51
C MET A 696 5.33 5.91 11.10
N GLU A 697 4.07 5.58 10.83
CA GLU A 697 2.88 6.28 11.31
C GLU A 697 2.75 6.21 12.82
N ALA A 698 2.79 4.99 13.38
CA ALA A 698 2.78 4.76 14.81
C ALA A 698 3.90 5.52 15.55
N ALA A 699 5.13 5.45 15.02
CA ALA A 699 6.27 6.15 15.61
C ALA A 699 6.13 7.68 15.51
N PHE A 700 5.53 8.20 14.42
CA PHE A 700 5.23 9.61 14.27
C PHE A 700 4.13 10.05 15.25
N GLU A 701 3.05 9.29 15.37
CA GLU A 701 1.94 9.59 16.28
C GLU A 701 2.44 9.62 17.73
N ARG A 702 3.18 8.59 18.16
CA ARG A 702 3.80 8.55 19.49
C ARG A 702 4.72 9.76 19.73
N TYR A 703 5.52 10.15 18.73
CA TYR A 703 6.33 11.36 18.81
C TYR A 703 5.46 12.61 18.95
N SER A 704 4.39 12.73 18.17
CA SER A 704 3.48 13.89 18.18
C SER A 704 2.82 14.13 19.54
N LYS A 705 2.64 13.07 20.35
CA LYS A 705 2.09 13.15 21.71
C LYS A 705 3.08 13.76 22.72
N THR A 706 4.39 13.71 22.44
CA THR A 706 5.44 14.32 23.30
C THR A 706 5.41 15.85 23.24
N ALA A 707 5.94 16.53 24.26
CA ALA A 707 6.02 18.00 24.26
C ALA A 707 6.82 18.55 23.05
N GLU A 708 7.91 17.88 22.69
CA GLU A 708 8.76 18.22 21.56
C GLU A 708 8.05 17.99 20.22
N GLY A 709 7.34 16.87 20.08
CA GLY A 709 6.54 16.58 18.90
C GLY A 709 5.39 17.55 18.72
N LYS A 710 4.68 17.94 19.80
CA LYS A 710 3.67 19.01 19.76
C LYS A 710 4.26 20.33 19.27
N ILE A 711 5.46 20.70 19.73
CA ILE A 711 6.15 21.91 19.27
C ILE A 711 6.56 21.78 17.79
N ALA A 712 7.08 20.63 17.38
CA ALA A 712 7.49 20.38 16.00
C ALA A 712 6.28 20.41 15.05
N LEU A 713 5.17 19.77 15.40
CA LEU A 713 3.92 19.76 14.65
C LEU A 713 3.33 21.16 14.54
N ARG A 714 3.30 21.93 15.63
CA ARG A 714 2.86 23.34 15.60
C ARG A 714 3.74 24.19 14.68
N LYS A 715 5.07 24.02 14.73
CA LYS A 715 6.00 24.73 13.84
C LYS A 715 5.83 24.30 12.38
N GLY A 716 5.62 23.02 12.11
CA GLY A 716 5.37 22.49 10.77
C GLY A 716 4.07 23.02 10.19
N THR A 717 2.98 22.97 10.97
CA THR A 717 1.66 23.49 10.62
C THR A 717 1.70 25.00 10.41
N ALA A 718 2.33 25.75 11.32
CA ALA A 718 2.48 27.20 11.18
C ALA A 718 3.25 27.57 9.91
N ARG A 719 4.34 26.86 9.57
CA ARG A 719 5.07 27.06 8.31
C ARG A 719 4.22 26.72 7.09
N HIS A 720 3.43 25.65 7.14
CA HIS A 720 2.53 25.29 6.05
C HIS A 720 1.48 26.39 5.83
N ILE A 721 0.84 26.86 6.91
CA ILE A 721 -0.11 27.98 6.86
C ILE A 721 0.57 29.25 6.34
N GLU A 722 1.77 29.58 6.83
CA GLU A 722 2.54 30.75 6.37
C GLU A 722 2.89 30.67 4.88
N GLN A 723 3.21 29.47 4.36
CA GLN A 723 3.46 29.23 2.94
C GLN A 723 2.18 29.32 2.09
N GLN A 724 1.03 28.92 2.62
CA GLN A 724 -0.26 29.01 1.93
C GLN A 724 -0.89 30.41 2.03
N ALA A 725 -0.56 31.19 3.07
CA ALA A 725 -1.18 32.49 3.33
C ALA A 725 -1.07 33.46 2.13
N PRO A 726 0.08 33.62 1.44
CA PRO A 726 0.16 34.45 0.23
C PRO A 726 -0.73 33.95 -0.91
N LYS A 727 -0.89 32.62 -1.07
CA LYS A 727 -1.76 32.03 -2.09
C LYS A 727 -3.23 32.26 -1.76
N ILE A 728 -3.63 32.05 -0.51
CA ILE A 728 -4.99 32.31 -0.03
C ILE A 728 -5.31 33.80 -0.17
N GLN A 729 -4.40 34.69 0.24
CA GLN A 729 -4.56 36.13 0.08
C GLN A 729 -4.70 36.53 -1.39
N ALA A 730 -3.86 35.99 -2.28
CA ALA A 730 -3.97 36.29 -3.70
C ALA A 730 -5.24 35.72 -4.35
N ASN A 731 -5.67 34.52 -3.96
CA ASN A 731 -6.92 33.93 -4.42
C ASN A 731 -8.11 34.77 -3.95
N ASN A 732 -8.12 35.22 -2.69
CA ASN A 732 -9.17 36.10 -2.16
C ASN A 732 -9.15 37.46 -2.87
N ALA A 733 -7.99 38.05 -3.10
CA ALA A 733 -7.85 39.28 -3.86
C ALA A 733 -8.34 39.13 -5.31
N ALA A 734 -8.02 38.02 -5.97
CA ALA A 734 -8.51 37.73 -7.31
C ALA A 734 -10.04 37.54 -7.33
N LYS A 735 -10.60 36.78 -6.38
CA LYS A 735 -12.05 36.60 -6.23
C LYS A 735 -12.78 37.92 -6.01
N MET A 736 -12.18 38.88 -5.29
CA MET A 736 -12.75 40.22 -5.12
C MET A 736 -12.58 41.12 -6.35
N ALA A 737 -11.45 40.99 -7.06
CA ALA A 737 -11.14 41.82 -8.22
C ALA A 737 -11.89 41.39 -9.49
N LEU A 738 -12.13 40.10 -9.68
CA LEU A 738 -12.75 39.56 -10.90
C LEU A 738 -14.16 40.13 -11.16
N PRO A 739 -15.09 40.19 -10.18
CA PRO A 739 -16.39 40.82 -10.39
C PRO A 739 -16.26 42.31 -10.74
N ALA A 740 -15.42 43.06 -10.03
CA ALA A 740 -15.23 44.49 -10.28
C ALA A 740 -14.63 44.77 -11.67
N LEU A 741 -13.73 43.89 -12.15
CA LEU A 741 -13.18 43.97 -13.50
C LEU A 741 -14.23 43.62 -14.56
N SER A 742 -15.08 42.62 -14.29
CA SER A 742 -16.20 42.28 -15.15
C SER A 742 -17.20 43.43 -15.26
N GLU A 743 -17.55 44.07 -14.15
CA GLU A 743 -18.45 45.23 -14.10
C GLU A 743 -17.86 46.47 -14.80
N ALA A 744 -16.54 46.64 -14.76
CA ALA A 744 -15.83 47.73 -15.45
C ALA A 744 -15.68 47.49 -16.98
N GLY A 745 -16.26 46.42 -17.53
CA GLY A 745 -16.17 46.10 -18.96
C GLY A 745 -14.80 45.58 -19.38
N ALA A 746 -14.00 45.04 -18.46
CA ALA A 746 -12.74 44.37 -18.76
C ALA A 746 -12.99 42.95 -19.30
N GLU A 747 -13.70 42.84 -20.43
CA GLU A 747 -13.85 41.58 -21.14
C GLU A 747 -12.47 41.09 -21.60
N GLY A 748 -12.04 39.93 -21.08
CA GLY A 748 -10.87 39.21 -21.58
C GLY A 748 -9.63 39.17 -20.69
N LEU A 749 -9.66 39.64 -19.44
CA LEU A 749 -8.57 39.35 -18.48
C LEU A 749 -8.75 37.96 -17.87
N PRO A 750 -7.87 36.98 -18.16
CA PRO A 750 -7.97 35.65 -17.56
C PRO A 750 -7.70 35.74 -16.05
N GLU A 751 -8.44 34.97 -15.25
CA GLU A 751 -8.25 34.85 -13.80
C GLU A 751 -6.77 34.62 -13.41
N ALA A 752 -6.05 33.83 -14.20
CA ALA A 752 -4.63 33.59 -14.02
C ALA A 752 -3.76 34.87 -14.06
N GLN A 753 -4.12 35.89 -14.85
CA GLN A 753 -3.39 37.16 -14.91
C GLN A 753 -3.67 38.03 -13.68
N VAL A 754 -4.93 38.05 -13.21
CA VAL A 754 -5.32 38.74 -11.98
C VAL A 754 -4.62 38.12 -10.77
N LEU A 755 -4.59 36.79 -10.69
CA LEU A 755 -3.86 36.05 -9.66
C LEU A 755 -2.36 36.34 -9.65
N ARG A 756 -1.70 36.37 -10.82
CA ARG A 756 -0.27 36.73 -10.91
C ARG A 756 -0.01 38.15 -10.42
N ALA A 757 -0.87 39.11 -10.79
CA ALA A 757 -0.75 40.49 -10.34
C ALA A 757 -0.94 40.60 -8.81
N ALA A 758 -1.94 39.91 -8.25
CA ALA A 758 -2.22 39.88 -6.81
C ALA A 758 -1.07 39.25 -6.00
N LEU A 759 -0.40 38.23 -6.55
CA LEU A 759 0.81 37.62 -5.95
C LEU A 759 2.07 38.49 -6.04
N GLY A 760 1.99 39.69 -6.65
CA GLY A 760 3.17 40.51 -6.93
C GLY A 760 4.12 39.89 -7.97
N ARG A 761 3.66 38.87 -8.70
CA ARG A 761 4.39 38.16 -9.77
C ARG A 761 3.95 38.62 -11.17
N GLY A 762 3.22 39.73 -11.24
CA GLY A 762 2.77 40.32 -12.49
C GLY A 762 3.92 40.89 -13.33
N PRO A 763 3.67 41.20 -14.62
CA PRO A 763 4.66 41.87 -15.44
C PRO A 763 5.11 43.15 -14.73
N SER A 764 6.40 43.45 -14.77
CA SER A 764 6.90 44.72 -14.25
C SER A 764 6.09 45.88 -14.84
N ALA A 765 6.00 47.00 -14.12
CA ALA A 765 5.34 48.21 -14.65
C ALA A 765 5.91 48.67 -16.03
N ALA A 766 7.09 48.17 -16.43
CA ALA A 766 7.65 48.35 -17.76
C ALA A 766 7.02 47.41 -18.81
N GLN A 767 6.73 46.15 -18.47
CA GLN A 767 6.07 45.18 -19.36
C GLN A 767 4.59 45.52 -19.60
N VAL A 768 3.89 46.00 -18.57
CA VAL A 768 2.51 46.51 -18.72
C VAL A 768 2.49 47.76 -19.63
N ARG A 769 3.50 48.63 -19.52
CA ARG A 769 3.65 49.80 -20.41
C ARG A 769 4.06 49.43 -21.83
N ALA A 770 4.83 48.36 -22.02
CA ALA A 770 5.20 47.87 -23.34
C ALA A 770 4.01 47.21 -24.07
N GLY A 771 3.13 46.51 -23.35
CA GLY A 771 1.88 45.97 -23.90
C GLY A 771 0.84 47.05 -24.25
N ALA A 772 0.85 48.17 -23.53
CA ALA A 772 -0.02 49.33 -23.78
C ALA A 772 0.33 50.14 -25.05
N ALA A 773 1.33 49.72 -25.82
CA ALA A 773 1.68 50.34 -27.11
C ALA A 773 0.77 49.92 -28.27
N HIS A 774 -0.21 49.02 -28.05
CA HIS A 774 -1.28 48.73 -29.01
C HIS A 774 -2.58 49.47 -28.64
N PRO A 775 -3.32 50.09 -29.59
CA PRO A 775 -4.29 51.15 -29.29
C PRO A 775 -5.66 50.69 -28.78
N HIS A 776 -5.84 49.44 -28.36
CA HIS A 776 -7.10 48.95 -27.82
C HIS A 776 -6.83 48.11 -26.56
N GLN A 777 -6.56 48.77 -25.42
CA GLN A 777 -6.87 48.26 -24.06
C GLN A 777 -6.39 49.29 -23.01
N VAL A 778 -7.28 50.23 -22.68
CA VAL A 778 -7.14 51.11 -21.51
C VAL A 778 -7.63 50.34 -20.29
N LEU A 779 -6.81 49.46 -19.73
CA LEU A 779 -7.14 48.73 -18.49
C LEU A 779 -6.03 48.77 -17.43
N GLY A 780 -4.83 49.23 -17.78
CA GLY A 780 -3.68 49.21 -16.85
C GLY A 780 -3.81 50.14 -15.64
N GLY A 781 -4.54 51.26 -15.76
CA GLY A 781 -4.66 52.25 -14.68
C GLY A 781 -5.71 51.88 -13.62
N GLU A 782 -6.87 51.39 -14.05
CA GLU A 782 -7.99 51.07 -13.17
C GLU A 782 -7.78 49.75 -12.44
N VAL A 783 -7.22 48.72 -13.09
CA VAL A 783 -6.84 47.45 -12.44
C VAL A 783 -5.84 47.71 -11.31
N LEU A 784 -4.82 48.55 -11.54
CA LEU A 784 -3.85 48.95 -10.51
C LEU A 784 -4.48 49.80 -9.41
N GLY A 785 -5.51 50.60 -9.73
CA GLY A 785 -6.28 51.39 -8.78
C GLY A 785 -7.12 50.52 -7.85
N VAL A 786 -7.85 49.54 -8.40
CA VAL A 786 -8.67 48.56 -7.67
C VAL A 786 -7.77 47.68 -6.79
N LEU A 787 -6.67 47.15 -7.31
CA LEU A 787 -5.73 46.33 -6.53
C LEU A 787 -5.06 47.13 -5.39
N ARG A 788 -4.80 48.43 -5.59
CA ARG A 788 -4.32 49.32 -4.51
C ARG A 788 -5.40 49.61 -3.48
N ALA A 789 -6.64 49.84 -3.90
CA ALA A 789 -7.77 50.08 -3.01
C ALA A 789 -8.09 48.85 -2.14
N LEU A 790 -7.85 47.64 -2.66
CA LEU A 790 -8.00 46.37 -1.95
C LEU A 790 -6.80 45.98 -1.07
N GLY A 791 -5.77 46.84 -0.95
CA GLY A 791 -4.62 46.61 -0.06
C GLY A 791 -3.57 45.63 -0.58
N CYS A 792 -3.59 45.26 -1.86
CA CYS A 792 -2.61 44.37 -2.48
C CYS A 792 -1.31 45.14 -2.81
N THR A 793 -0.49 45.45 -1.81
CA THR A 793 0.83 46.06 -2.02
C THR A 793 1.95 45.21 -1.42
N SER A 794 2.48 44.25 -2.19
CA SER A 794 3.83 43.73 -1.98
C SER A 794 4.80 44.36 -2.99
N VAL A 795 5.52 45.37 -2.51
CA VAL A 795 6.86 45.83 -2.94
C VAL A 795 7.11 46.01 -4.45
N VAL A 796 6.88 47.23 -4.95
CA VAL A 796 7.73 47.82 -5.99
C VAL A 796 8.62 48.87 -5.33
N ARG A 797 9.67 48.43 -4.63
CA ARG A 797 10.78 49.31 -4.25
C ARG A 797 11.87 49.22 -5.33
N GLY A 798 11.71 50.04 -6.37
CA GLY A 798 12.82 50.38 -7.25
C GLY A 798 13.85 51.19 -6.47
N ARG A 799 15.11 50.73 -6.44
CA ARG A 799 16.24 51.53 -5.96
C ARG A 799 16.38 52.75 -6.87
N GLY A 800 16.32 53.93 -6.25
CA GLY A 800 16.89 55.17 -6.81
C GLY A 800 15.94 55.98 -7.68
N THR A 801 15.16 56.87 -7.05
CA THR A 801 15.03 58.28 -7.46
C THR A 801 14.19 59.03 -6.43
N ARG A 802 14.79 60.04 -5.80
CA ARG A 802 14.07 61.03 -4.97
C ARG A 802 13.37 61.99 -5.91
N TRP A 803 12.07 62.17 -5.73
CA TRP A 803 11.37 63.37 -6.18
C TRP A 803 10.69 64.01 -4.97
N TYR A 804 11.01 65.28 -4.73
CA TYR A 804 10.31 66.13 -3.77
C TYR A 804 8.98 66.56 -4.39
N ALA A 805 7.87 66.39 -3.66
CA ALA A 805 6.63 67.11 -3.93
C ALA A 805 6.65 68.45 -3.16
N PRO A 806 6.32 69.58 -3.81
CA PRO A 806 6.20 70.86 -3.13
C PRO A 806 4.84 70.98 -2.44
N GLY A 807 4.85 71.37 -1.17
CA GLY A 807 3.68 71.92 -0.49
C GLY A 807 2.88 70.94 0.35
N CYS A 808 3.31 70.74 1.61
CA CYS A 808 2.44 70.76 2.79
C CYS A 808 3.34 70.79 4.04
N ALA A 809 3.17 71.83 4.87
CA ALA A 809 3.90 72.02 6.11
C ALA A 809 3.40 71.08 7.23
N PRO A 810 4.20 70.83 8.29
CA PRO A 810 4.02 69.72 9.21
C PRO A 810 3.26 70.12 10.48
N ARG A 811 2.44 69.21 11.03
CA ARG A 811 2.23 69.00 12.48
C ARG A 811 1.15 67.95 12.73
N ALA A 812 1.52 66.83 13.33
CA ALA A 812 1.00 66.40 14.63
C ALA A 812 1.57 65.00 14.99
N THR A 813 2.17 64.98 16.17
CA THR A 813 2.56 63.86 17.04
C THR A 813 1.85 62.51 16.82
N LEU A 814 2.65 61.47 16.59
CA LEU A 814 2.25 60.06 16.69
C LEU A 814 2.07 59.67 18.17
N THR A 815 0.89 59.18 18.53
CA THR A 815 0.65 58.41 19.75
C THR A 815 0.69 56.92 19.39
N PRO A 816 1.39 56.05 20.15
CA PRO A 816 1.40 54.62 19.85
C PRO A 816 0.13 53.97 20.41
N VAL A 817 -0.71 53.42 19.53
CA VAL A 817 -1.80 52.51 19.93
C VAL A 817 -1.21 51.13 20.15
N LYS A 818 -1.27 50.66 21.40
CA LYS A 818 -1.10 49.25 21.78
C LYS A 818 -2.27 48.45 21.17
N LEU A 819 -1.96 47.52 20.27
CA LEU A 819 -2.89 46.45 19.91
C LEU A 819 -2.83 45.36 21.00
N ALA A 820 -3.91 45.25 21.76
CA ALA A 820 -4.19 44.09 22.58
C ALA A 820 -4.67 42.94 21.68
N MET A 821 -4.11 41.76 21.90
CA MET A 821 -4.59 40.51 21.30
C MET A 821 -5.94 40.12 21.91
N GLY A 822 -6.87 39.72 21.05
CA GLY A 822 -8.03 38.90 21.35
C GLY A 822 -8.05 37.77 20.35
#